data_AF-A0A7V4HFS3-F1
#
_entry.id   AF-A0A7V4HFS3-F1
#
_cell.length_a   1.000
_cell.length_b   1.000
_cell.length_c   1.000
_cell.angle_alpha   90.00
_cell.angle_beta   90.00
_cell.angle_gamma   90.00
#
_symmetry.space_group_name_H-M   'P 1'
#
loop_
_entity.id
_entity.type
_entity.pdbx_description
1 polymer ?
#
loop_
_entity_poly.entity_id
_entity_poly.type
_entity_poly.pdbx_seq_one_letter_code
_entity_poly.pdbx_strand_id
1 'polypeptide(L)'
;MQIQLTAVAQKGRTILYSGKPAPILIDSSLLMPADYALEINGRAALSRLTIMSPIRRSAASLQDECVPPEPQRETSEEEHWEKVRRTFDESGLSACVNLAASDMGRARCLDTMARSGALMLVNPDTRPTSFLPVGNNPDELDGMSQRMILTAQANARYPNFGGFCFGWDTTGYAVGGRRMLLVYWGWGDKTDALRTYIERADEQKIREFERRTGLGTVTEQEYLSYLLSIGRPEFAPVIDLPTRVWVRELAGHVSPAPASDLDVLDRRIEAWSWYLMGLYNECYRTYIQNLRELEPSLRHTSSVQSDHCAVRVGQYFPSAYEPLDFRYQSVWNDQVGGPDYAYQWLLVDALLEMGRGPGPTWISTAMAAAHGRAAFPGKLVRVAAHGLAYGASGIGFACEGFSNLLGGMNRETNWEHIKGKSGEADVLSARDFLDRFASLALECRPDHGVAILWSKTQFARQHVAMGFGQAHYLALVALARLGYTPRFITEEEIAAGGLKDVSALVVVNQTFGLPPPVLAQAEAFYKRGGRIIADASSTITLPGAARLDYAFPFAVPGKPHNWGAPNMVNGENDAILLDRWLPAIAKALGAALGDSGRGVFKSDAGYAARTTLLQLDGGPDAKYAVAVNDSWIATQADWHAVRERLLPCHMPPGTTIYDCTAERRLGTAAPVECDLSRTTARVYACLGREIGRIALAAEQNAHEGSVGVSVSFLDSGGKPIRGVVPFCLSLRSGQDMVLYELYRSTDTEGNFRIRLPVPANLPAGEWTLKVRCQLDGRTASLPVRIGEARTVRYARAWNCNVIVRNRAALTKALATGSRVIIPLFETTNSCAAWLKPAAEKARTVLSAMGVQAEIWDRPPTNTYYLAYALNEAQKESNDAVDQGKAIGRLARLTVNANDWYSALSGWRFPLTVVLLDAAGCTGDCPMAESLDSHGLLWPAVSPSFPGSGRAVIQAVEWAFAPRATAIVVQASDADGLLAGVAAFSDPPADALTESIRQAREEIWRQFHIGGKPEQPTLGRLTSRGLVSGFEPQPFSICFPDAVPPDAADVRHPALRRPEPKPVPGTFLPRDFRLLYCVDGTAFETATAESLVPDLRFSEAIMLTATNTRPGPMKITARGVFRYSDRTPCRQAQWEYILALRDKLIPRERRPVEFDVAINGRQCGKLQAVRRENREVVVNMNPRSTQTEEVVTLCEGEFEMPEGAVEIVLAQRNIVDGYLEAVGVGETPPDGQAGR
;
A
#
# COMPACT_ATOMS: atom_id res chain seq x y z
N MET A 1 -10.10 49.67 26.83
CA MET A 1 -10.64 48.43 27.40
C MET A 1 -9.54 47.38 27.37
N GLN A 2 -9.19 46.77 28.50
CA GLN A 2 -8.19 45.69 28.57
C GLN A 2 -8.94 44.35 28.51
N ILE A 3 -8.41 43.39 27.74
CA ILE A 3 -8.95 42.03 27.64
C ILE A 3 -7.96 41.04 28.26
N GLN A 4 -8.51 40.02 28.90
CA GLN A 4 -7.79 38.89 29.46
C GLN A 4 -8.37 37.61 28.84
N LEU A 5 -7.59 36.93 28.00
CA LEU A 5 -7.92 35.63 27.45
C LEU A 5 -7.36 34.55 28.38
N THR A 6 -8.22 33.63 28.85
CA THR A 6 -7.87 32.56 29.78
C THR A 6 -8.27 31.21 29.22
N ALA A 7 -7.37 30.23 29.25
CA ALA A 7 -7.69 28.83 29.00
C ALA A 7 -8.05 28.13 30.33
N VAL A 8 -9.12 27.33 30.34
CA VAL A 8 -9.69 26.71 31.52
C VAL A 8 -9.78 25.21 31.28
N ALA A 9 -8.94 24.44 31.95
CA ALA A 9 -8.99 22.98 31.94
C ALA A 9 -9.49 22.46 33.30
N GLN A 10 -9.80 21.16 33.37
CA GLN A 10 -10.20 20.49 34.62
C GLN A 10 -9.21 20.74 35.77
N LYS A 11 -7.93 20.93 35.44
CA LYS A 11 -6.82 21.08 36.40
C LYS A 11 -6.47 22.53 36.73
N GLY A 12 -7.11 23.53 36.12
CA GLY A 12 -6.85 24.95 36.44
C GLY A 12 -7.08 25.93 35.30
N ARG A 13 -6.75 27.20 35.58
CA ARG A 13 -6.92 28.35 34.67
C ARG A 13 -5.55 28.91 34.29
N THR A 14 -5.30 29.10 33.00
CA THR A 14 -4.04 29.63 32.44
C THR A 14 -4.33 30.91 31.65
N ILE A 15 -3.75 32.04 32.06
CA ILE A 15 -3.90 33.29 31.31
C ILE A 15 -3.07 33.19 30.03
N LEU A 16 -3.73 33.19 28.87
CA LEU A 16 -3.06 33.14 27.58
C LEU A 16 -2.56 34.52 27.13
N TYR A 17 -3.38 35.55 27.37
CA TYR A 17 -3.09 36.93 26.96
C TYR A 17 -3.76 37.93 27.91
N SER A 18 -3.07 39.03 28.21
CA SER A 18 -3.65 40.20 28.89
C SER A 18 -3.13 41.47 28.20
N GLY A 19 -4.04 42.28 27.67
CA GLY A 19 -3.64 43.47 26.90
C GLY A 19 -4.80 44.16 26.20
N LYS A 20 -4.48 45.02 25.22
CA LYS A 20 -5.50 45.64 24.37
C LYS A 20 -6.14 44.60 23.43
N PRO A 21 -7.43 44.74 23.07
CA PRO A 21 -8.05 43.96 22.01
C PRO A 21 -7.22 44.02 20.73
N ALA A 22 -6.83 42.86 20.23
CA ALA A 22 -6.10 42.68 18.98
C ALA A 22 -6.30 41.22 18.51
N PRO A 23 -6.06 40.90 17.23
CA PRO A 23 -5.79 39.54 16.82
C PRO A 23 -4.60 38.99 17.59
N ILE A 24 -4.69 37.76 18.06
CA ILE A 24 -3.70 37.15 18.95
C ILE A 24 -3.20 35.85 18.30
N LEU A 25 -1.88 35.63 18.32
CA LEU A 25 -1.30 34.32 18.05
C LEU A 25 -1.07 33.58 19.37
N ILE A 26 -1.63 32.38 19.49
CA ILE A 26 -1.44 31.49 20.62
C ILE A 26 -0.35 30.47 20.26
N ASP A 27 0.68 30.37 21.09
CA ASP A 27 1.66 29.30 21.04
C ASP A 27 1.14 28.10 21.84
N SER A 28 0.43 27.20 21.16
CA SER A 28 -0.14 26.00 21.76
C SER A 28 0.90 24.99 22.20
N SER A 29 2.14 25.06 21.71
CA SER A 29 3.21 24.13 22.08
C SER A 29 3.64 24.26 23.54
N LEU A 30 3.34 25.41 24.16
CA LEU A 30 3.62 25.70 25.56
C LEU A 30 2.52 25.18 26.50
N LEU A 31 1.38 24.72 25.97
CA LEU A 31 0.26 24.23 26.77
C LEU A 31 0.32 22.71 26.95
N MET A 32 -0.12 22.25 28.12
CA MET A 32 -0.22 20.84 28.44
C MET A 32 -1.30 20.17 27.56
N PRO A 33 -1.06 18.94 27.08
CA PRO A 33 -2.11 18.19 26.39
C PRO A 33 -3.36 18.01 27.27
N ALA A 34 -4.48 18.60 26.83
CA ALA A 34 -5.77 18.58 27.53
C ALA A 34 -6.86 19.27 26.68
N ASP A 35 -8.11 19.13 27.12
CA ASP A 35 -9.21 20.00 26.68
C ASP A 35 -9.29 21.27 27.54
N TYR A 36 -9.40 22.42 26.89
CA TYR A 36 -9.54 23.73 27.51
C TYR A 36 -10.80 24.46 27.01
N ALA A 37 -11.57 25.10 27.88
CA ALA A 37 -12.48 26.17 27.49
C ALA A 37 -11.71 27.50 27.44
N LEU A 38 -12.01 28.40 26.50
CA LEU A 38 -11.45 29.75 26.49
C LEU A 38 -12.47 30.75 27.02
N GLU A 39 -11.99 31.67 27.85
CA GLU A 39 -12.78 32.77 28.39
C GLU A 39 -12.12 34.12 28.11
N ILE A 40 -12.92 35.14 27.79
CA ILE A 40 -12.49 36.54 27.69
C ILE A 40 -13.10 37.28 28.88
N ASN A 41 -12.26 37.86 29.74
CA ASN A 41 -12.67 38.58 30.94
C ASN A 41 -13.67 37.78 31.82
N GLY A 42 -13.44 36.47 31.96
CA GLY A 42 -14.29 35.58 32.76
C GLY A 42 -15.58 35.12 32.09
N ARG A 43 -15.79 35.46 30.81
CA ARG A 43 -16.96 35.02 30.02
C ARG A 43 -16.51 34.02 28.96
N ALA A 44 -17.27 32.94 28.78
CA ALA A 44 -16.99 31.93 27.76
C ALA A 44 -16.86 32.57 26.36
N ALA A 45 -15.77 32.23 25.68
CA ALA A 45 -15.44 32.67 24.32
C ALA A 45 -15.28 31.49 23.36
N LEU A 46 -14.75 30.36 23.84
CA LEU A 46 -14.72 29.07 23.12
C LEU A 46 -15.00 27.95 24.12
N SER A 47 -15.91 27.03 23.81
CA SER A 47 -16.27 25.94 24.72
C SER A 47 -15.18 24.87 24.84
N ARG A 48 -14.40 24.63 23.78
CA ARG A 48 -13.36 23.59 23.75
C ARG A 48 -12.22 23.90 22.77
N LEU A 49 -10.99 23.77 23.25
CA LEU A 49 -9.71 23.78 22.54
C LEU A 49 -8.92 22.56 23.02
N THR A 50 -8.72 21.58 22.14
CA THR A 50 -7.95 20.37 22.46
C THR A 50 -6.48 20.59 22.10
N ILE A 51 -5.59 20.44 23.08
CA ILE A 51 -4.15 20.41 22.88
C ILE A 51 -3.69 18.96 22.95
N MET A 52 -2.95 18.52 21.94
CA MET A 52 -2.41 17.16 21.86
C MET A 52 -0.95 17.10 22.29
N SER A 53 -0.50 15.92 22.73
CA SER A 53 0.93 15.67 22.92
C SER A 53 1.65 15.82 21.58
N PRO A 54 2.74 16.59 21.51
CA PRO A 54 3.57 16.63 20.31
C PRO A 54 4.34 15.32 20.13
N ILE A 55 4.45 14.45 21.15
CA ILE A 55 5.16 13.17 21.10
C ILE A 55 4.20 11.98 21.00
N ARG A 56 4.45 11.10 20.04
CA ARG A 56 3.78 9.80 19.86
C ARG A 56 4.22 8.75 20.88
N ARG A 57 3.25 7.96 21.35
CA ARG A 57 3.43 6.82 22.25
C ARG A 57 4.47 5.83 21.73
N SER A 58 4.41 5.48 20.45
CA SER A 58 5.34 4.55 19.81
C SER A 58 5.71 5.01 18.40
N ALA A 59 6.78 4.43 17.85
CA ALA A 59 7.12 4.49 16.43
C ALA A 59 6.20 3.60 15.56
N ALA A 60 5.34 2.81 16.20
CA ALA A 60 4.32 1.97 15.55
C ALA A 60 3.31 2.76 14.73
N SER A 61 2.99 2.26 13.54
CA SER A 61 1.81 2.65 12.78
C SER A 61 0.74 1.57 12.80
N LEU A 62 -0.46 1.90 13.26
CA LEU A 62 -1.68 1.19 12.88
C LEU A 62 -2.47 2.08 11.91
N GLN A 63 -2.78 1.58 10.71
CA GLN A 63 -3.40 2.40 9.67
C GLN A 63 -4.64 1.78 8.99
N ASP A 64 -5.56 2.62 8.49
CA ASP A 64 -6.70 2.21 7.65
C ASP A 64 -6.56 2.86 6.26
N GLU A 65 -6.81 2.11 5.19
CA GLU A 65 -6.75 2.61 3.80
C GLU A 65 -7.99 3.44 3.38
N CYS A 66 -8.82 3.81 4.34
CA CYS A 66 -9.97 4.66 4.13
C CYS A 66 -9.94 5.89 5.04
N VAL A 67 -10.61 6.95 4.58
CA VAL A 67 -10.94 8.11 5.41
C VAL A 67 -12.34 7.93 6.00
N PRO A 68 -12.63 8.52 7.17
CA PRO A 68 -13.99 8.52 7.70
C PRO A 68 -14.98 9.11 6.68
N PRO A 69 -16.19 8.54 6.53
CA PRO A 69 -17.19 9.07 5.62
C PRO A 69 -17.68 10.44 6.09
N GLU A 70 -18.24 11.24 5.17
CA GLU A 70 -18.92 12.49 5.51
C GLU A 70 -20.21 12.23 6.32
N PRO A 71 -20.66 13.18 7.17
CA PRO A 71 -21.89 13.05 7.92
C PRO A 71 -23.10 12.88 6.98
N GLN A 72 -23.99 11.93 7.32
CA GLN A 72 -25.26 11.77 6.62
C GLN A 72 -26.23 12.89 7.01
N ARG A 73 -27.20 13.21 6.13
CA ARG A 73 -28.16 14.31 6.33
C ARG A 73 -28.96 14.23 7.65
N GLU A 74 -29.12 13.04 8.20
CA GLU A 74 -29.93 12.77 9.41
C GLU A 74 -29.12 12.81 10.71
N THR A 75 -27.78 12.87 10.64
CA THR A 75 -26.89 12.94 11.81
C THR A 75 -26.34 14.35 11.96
N SER A 76 -26.25 14.86 13.19
CA SER A 76 -25.58 16.15 13.40
C SER A 76 -24.08 16.02 13.08
N GLU A 77 -23.51 17.03 12.42
CA GLU A 77 -22.09 17.04 12.05
C GLU A 77 -21.17 16.88 13.28
N GLU A 78 -21.54 17.49 14.40
CA GLU A 78 -20.79 17.39 15.67
C GLU A 78 -20.80 15.96 16.24
N GLU A 79 -21.96 15.31 16.28
CA GLU A 79 -22.09 13.93 16.77
C GLU A 79 -21.32 12.94 15.89
N HIS A 80 -21.39 13.12 14.57
CA HIS A 80 -20.66 12.29 13.61
C HIS A 80 -19.15 12.37 13.83
N TRP A 81 -18.59 13.58 13.88
CA TRP A 81 -17.15 13.75 14.05
C TRP A 81 -16.66 13.34 15.44
N GLU A 82 -17.50 13.47 16.47
CA GLU A 82 -17.19 12.96 17.82
C GLU A 82 -17.19 11.41 17.85
N LYS A 83 -18.09 10.74 17.12
CA LYS A 83 -18.06 9.28 16.96
C LYS A 83 -16.78 8.83 16.27
N VAL A 84 -16.42 9.47 15.15
CA VAL A 84 -15.16 9.18 14.44
C VAL A 84 -13.94 9.39 15.36
N ARG A 85 -13.92 10.49 16.13
CA ARG A 85 -12.85 10.76 17.11
C ARG A 85 -12.73 9.63 18.14
N ARG A 86 -13.86 9.16 18.67
CA ARG A 86 -13.90 8.04 19.63
C ARG A 86 -13.34 6.76 19.02
N THR A 87 -13.65 6.46 17.76
CA THR A 87 -13.07 5.31 17.06
C THR A 87 -11.54 5.38 17.02
N PHE A 88 -10.95 6.53 16.70
CA PHE A 88 -9.49 6.70 16.73
C PHE A 88 -8.89 6.45 18.13
N ASP A 89 -9.52 7.02 19.15
CA ASP A 89 -9.06 6.89 20.54
C ASP A 89 -9.14 5.43 21.04
N GLU A 90 -10.25 4.74 20.75
CA GLU A 90 -10.49 3.37 21.21
C GLU A 90 -9.67 2.33 20.43
N SER A 91 -9.54 2.48 19.11
CA SER A 91 -8.83 1.51 18.27
C SER A 91 -7.31 1.70 18.25
N GLY A 92 -6.81 2.88 18.65
CA GLY A 92 -5.40 3.24 18.55
C GLY A 92 -4.92 3.46 17.11
N LEU A 93 -5.83 3.77 16.17
CA LEU A 93 -5.50 4.13 14.80
C LEU A 93 -4.61 5.38 14.80
N SER A 94 -3.50 5.32 14.06
CA SER A 94 -2.45 6.32 14.12
C SER A 94 -2.10 6.93 12.76
N ALA A 95 -2.65 6.36 11.68
CA ALA A 95 -2.64 6.92 10.35
C ALA A 95 -3.85 6.46 9.51
N CYS A 96 -4.20 7.24 8.49
CA CYS A 96 -5.10 6.87 7.40
C CYS A 96 -4.37 7.04 6.08
N VAL A 97 -4.50 6.07 5.18
CA VAL A 97 -3.95 6.12 3.82
C VAL A 97 -5.12 6.20 2.86
N ASN A 98 -5.50 7.39 2.42
CA ASN A 98 -6.68 7.55 1.58
C ASN A 98 -6.42 7.06 0.15
N LEU A 99 -6.73 5.81 -0.18
CA LEU A 99 -6.54 5.25 -1.52
C LEU A 99 -7.73 5.44 -2.48
N ALA A 100 -8.83 6.07 -2.05
CA ALA A 100 -10.12 6.01 -2.77
C ALA A 100 -10.75 7.35 -3.18
N ALA A 101 -10.13 8.51 -2.87
CA ALA A 101 -10.70 9.81 -3.19
C ALA A 101 -9.86 10.55 -4.23
N SER A 102 -10.42 10.69 -5.43
CA SER A 102 -9.75 11.33 -6.55
C SER A 102 -9.56 12.82 -6.35
N ASP A 103 -10.63 13.60 -6.12
CA ASP A 103 -10.56 15.05 -5.98
C ASP A 103 -10.53 15.46 -4.50
N MET A 104 -9.34 15.65 -3.94
CA MET A 104 -9.21 16.18 -2.58
C MET A 104 -8.64 17.60 -2.57
N GLY A 105 -9.54 18.58 -2.45
CA GLY A 105 -9.18 19.92 -1.99
C GLY A 105 -8.83 19.88 -0.51
N ARG A 106 -9.80 20.21 0.35
CA ARG A 106 -9.68 20.06 1.81
C ARG A 106 -10.36 18.78 2.29
N ALA A 107 -9.61 17.86 2.89
CA ALA A 107 -10.20 16.73 3.59
C ALA A 107 -10.81 17.21 4.93
N ARG A 108 -12.14 17.08 5.08
CA ARG A 108 -12.87 17.55 6.28
C ARG A 108 -12.50 16.78 7.54
N CYS A 109 -12.12 15.51 7.40
CA CYS A 109 -11.67 14.67 8.51
C CYS A 109 -10.34 15.13 9.14
N LEU A 110 -9.56 16.02 8.51
CA LEU A 110 -8.27 16.48 9.04
C LEU A 110 -8.41 17.22 10.37
N ASP A 111 -9.53 17.92 10.61
CA ASP A 111 -9.80 18.56 11.90
C ASP A 111 -9.94 17.49 13.00
N THR A 112 -10.65 16.40 12.72
CA THR A 112 -10.82 15.26 13.64
C THR A 112 -9.51 14.50 13.86
N MET A 113 -8.76 14.23 12.79
CA MET A 113 -7.46 13.57 12.88
C MET A 113 -6.42 14.43 13.61
N ALA A 114 -6.49 15.76 13.50
CA ALA A 114 -5.60 16.67 14.22
C ALA A 114 -5.84 16.61 15.74
N ARG A 115 -7.03 16.19 16.17
CA ARG A 115 -7.38 15.99 17.58
C ARG A 115 -7.05 14.59 18.09
N SER A 116 -6.86 13.60 17.22
CA SER A 116 -6.40 12.25 17.58
C SER A 116 -4.89 12.03 17.36
N GLY A 117 -4.23 12.93 16.62
CA GLY A 117 -2.80 12.84 16.31
C GLY A 117 -2.51 11.84 15.18
N ALA A 118 -3.55 11.34 14.52
CA ALA A 118 -3.46 10.42 13.41
C ALA A 118 -2.93 11.14 12.16
N LEU A 119 -2.00 10.52 11.43
CA LEU A 119 -1.49 11.05 10.16
C LEU A 119 -2.44 10.75 9.01
N MET A 120 -2.56 11.65 8.04
CA MET A 120 -3.25 11.40 6.79
C MET A 120 -2.26 11.41 5.63
N LEU A 121 -2.14 10.28 4.95
CA LEU A 121 -1.52 10.18 3.63
C LEU A 121 -2.64 10.16 2.60
N VAL A 122 -2.51 10.99 1.57
CA VAL A 122 -3.52 11.06 0.52
C VAL A 122 -2.99 10.41 -0.74
N ASN A 123 -3.82 9.61 -1.38
CA ASN A 123 -3.55 9.19 -2.73
C ASN A 123 -4.09 10.29 -3.65
N PRO A 124 -3.25 10.96 -4.45
CA PRO A 124 -3.73 11.93 -5.45
C PRO A 124 -4.46 11.25 -6.62
N ASP A 125 -4.66 9.94 -6.50
CA ASP A 125 -5.12 9.03 -7.51
C ASP A 125 -6.58 9.19 -7.88
N THR A 126 -6.82 9.32 -9.17
CA THR A 126 -8.09 9.05 -9.79
C THR A 126 -8.10 7.62 -10.32
N ARG A 127 -9.22 6.90 -10.28
CA ARG A 127 -9.29 5.56 -10.94
C ARG A 127 -8.66 5.51 -12.34
N PRO A 128 -8.73 6.59 -13.14
CA PRO A 128 -7.93 6.81 -14.34
C PRO A 128 -6.42 6.82 -14.22
N THR A 129 -5.90 7.56 -13.27
CA THR A 129 -4.48 7.53 -12.93
C THR A 129 -4.09 6.30 -12.15
N SER A 130 -4.98 5.53 -11.51
CA SER A 130 -4.60 4.37 -10.69
C SER A 130 -3.75 3.41 -11.49
N PHE A 131 -3.94 3.38 -12.79
CA PHE A 131 -3.22 2.52 -13.70
C PHE A 131 -2.03 3.20 -14.39
N LEU A 132 -1.48 4.27 -13.83
CA LEU A 132 -0.49 5.20 -14.41
C LEU A 132 -0.45 5.18 -15.97
N PRO A 133 -1.35 5.89 -16.63
CA PRO A 133 -1.21 6.12 -18.06
C PRO A 133 -0.11 7.15 -18.40
N VAL A 134 0.56 7.74 -17.42
CA VAL A 134 1.63 8.71 -17.64
C VAL A 134 2.86 7.99 -18.20
N GLY A 135 2.90 7.90 -19.53
CA GLY A 135 4.18 7.84 -20.23
C GLY A 135 4.96 9.10 -19.90
N ASN A 136 6.22 9.18 -20.31
CA ASN A 136 7.08 10.36 -20.12
C ASN A 136 6.59 11.62 -20.89
N ASN A 137 5.29 11.89 -20.97
CA ASN A 137 4.70 13.11 -21.50
C ASN A 137 4.82 14.21 -20.42
N PRO A 138 5.58 15.29 -20.70
CA PRO A 138 5.79 16.37 -19.75
C PRO A 138 4.51 17.06 -19.28
N ASP A 139 3.53 17.28 -20.16
CA ASP A 139 2.28 17.99 -19.80
C ASP A 139 1.44 17.16 -18.84
N GLU A 140 1.48 15.83 -19.02
CA GLU A 140 0.81 14.87 -18.14
C GLU A 140 1.48 14.79 -16.76
N LEU A 141 2.82 14.82 -16.74
CA LEU A 141 3.59 14.83 -15.49
C LEU A 141 3.40 16.15 -14.72
N ASP A 142 3.46 17.29 -15.41
CA ASP A 142 3.26 18.62 -14.82
C ASP A 142 1.82 18.76 -14.30
N GLY A 143 0.85 18.25 -15.05
CA GLY A 143 -0.55 18.26 -14.63
C GLY A 143 -0.82 17.45 -13.34
N MET A 144 -0.24 16.26 -13.22
CA MET A 144 -0.38 15.45 -12.00
C MET A 144 0.35 16.08 -10.82
N SER A 145 1.53 16.64 -11.09
CA SER A 145 2.28 17.43 -10.11
C SER A 145 1.45 18.61 -9.58
N GLN A 146 0.78 19.35 -10.46
CA GLN A 146 -0.11 20.45 -10.09
C GLN A 146 -1.20 20.00 -9.12
N ARG A 147 -1.88 18.88 -9.42
CA ARG A 147 -2.93 18.32 -8.56
C ARG A 147 -2.40 18.02 -7.15
N MET A 148 -1.26 17.34 -7.07
CA MET A 148 -0.60 17.02 -5.79
C MET A 148 -0.21 18.29 -5.04
N ILE A 149 0.41 19.25 -5.72
CA ILE A 149 0.84 20.53 -5.15
C ILE A 149 -0.35 21.33 -4.60
N LEU A 150 -1.47 21.39 -5.32
CA LEU A 150 -2.68 22.08 -4.86
C LEU A 150 -3.32 21.34 -3.68
N THR A 151 -3.36 20.00 -3.71
CA THR A 151 -3.82 19.19 -2.56
C THR A 151 -2.96 19.45 -1.32
N ALA A 152 -1.63 19.48 -1.47
CA ALA A 152 -0.70 19.77 -0.40
C ALA A 152 -0.94 21.17 0.19
N GLN A 153 -1.12 22.18 -0.66
CA GLN A 153 -1.38 23.56 -0.24
C GLN A 153 -2.75 23.73 0.45
N ALA A 154 -3.78 23.00 0.02
CA ALA A 154 -5.12 23.04 0.63
C ALA A 154 -5.15 22.40 2.02
N ASN A 155 -4.36 21.34 2.23
CA ASN A 155 -4.25 20.64 3.50
C ASN A 155 -3.06 21.12 4.35
N ALA A 156 -2.29 22.09 3.85
CA ALA A 156 -1.05 22.59 4.46
C ALA A 156 -1.25 23.05 5.91
N ARG A 157 -2.38 23.66 6.27
CA ARG A 157 -2.57 24.14 7.65
C ARG A 157 -2.57 23.06 8.74
N TYR A 158 -2.66 21.79 8.37
CA TYR A 158 -2.68 20.68 9.31
C TYR A 158 -1.33 19.96 9.36
N PRO A 159 -0.71 19.84 10.55
CA PRO A 159 0.53 19.10 10.70
C PRO A 159 0.33 17.59 10.54
N ASN A 160 -0.90 17.10 10.66
CA ASN A 160 -1.22 15.69 10.48
C ASN A 160 -1.23 15.21 9.01
N PHE A 161 -1.20 16.13 8.04
CA PHE A 161 -1.13 15.76 6.64
C PHE A 161 0.31 15.31 6.34
N GLY A 162 0.50 13.99 6.27
CA GLY A 162 1.81 13.34 6.22
C GLY A 162 2.44 13.34 4.83
N GLY A 163 1.63 13.50 3.78
CA GLY A 163 2.07 13.57 2.39
C GLY A 163 1.26 12.64 1.50
N PHE A 164 1.93 12.02 0.53
CA PHE A 164 1.27 11.29 -0.54
C PHE A 164 1.61 9.80 -0.54
N CYS A 165 0.58 8.97 -0.69
CA CYS A 165 0.76 7.57 -1.08
C CYS A 165 0.38 7.47 -2.55
N PHE A 166 1.36 7.30 -3.42
CA PHE A 166 1.25 6.95 -4.82
C PHE A 166 0.61 5.56 -4.94
N GLY A 167 -0.70 5.42 -4.72
CA GLY A 167 -1.37 4.12 -4.87
C GLY A 167 -1.69 3.89 -6.34
N TRP A 168 -0.90 3.04 -7.01
CA TRP A 168 -1.10 2.74 -8.44
C TRP A 168 -1.35 1.23 -8.60
N ASP A 169 -2.51 0.87 -9.13
CA ASP A 169 -2.72 -0.43 -9.77
C ASP A 169 -1.76 -0.57 -10.97
N THR A 170 -0.92 -1.60 -10.95
CA THR A 170 0.27 -1.69 -11.81
C THR A 170 -0.03 -2.10 -13.25
N THR A 171 -1.28 -2.48 -13.55
CA THR A 171 -1.69 -3.02 -14.87
C THR A 171 -1.51 -2.02 -16.02
N GLY A 172 -1.50 -0.71 -15.78
CA GLY A 172 -1.41 0.26 -16.87
C GLY A 172 0.00 0.75 -17.25
N TYR A 173 1.08 0.04 -16.87
CA TYR A 173 2.39 0.25 -17.52
C TYR A 173 2.55 -0.54 -18.83
N ALA A 174 1.89 -1.68 -18.96
CA ALA A 174 2.06 -2.56 -20.11
C ALA A 174 1.32 -2.01 -21.35
N VAL A 175 2.01 -1.92 -22.48
CA VAL A 175 1.33 -1.87 -23.79
C VAL A 175 0.51 -3.16 -23.89
N GLY A 176 -0.81 -3.04 -24.01
CA GLY A 176 -1.72 -4.19 -23.89
C GLY A 176 -2.46 -4.28 -22.56
N GLY A 177 -1.75 -4.25 -21.43
CA GLY A 177 -2.34 -4.36 -20.08
C GLY A 177 -3.19 -3.15 -19.69
N ARG A 178 -2.90 -1.96 -20.25
CA ARG A 178 -3.75 -0.76 -20.13
C ARG A 178 -5.19 -0.96 -20.61
N ARG A 179 -5.50 -1.96 -21.44
CA ARG A 179 -6.90 -2.23 -21.82
C ARG A 179 -7.71 -2.88 -20.70
N MET A 180 -7.07 -3.32 -19.61
CA MET A 180 -7.75 -3.63 -18.35
C MET A 180 -8.53 -2.42 -17.80
N LEU A 181 -8.11 -1.20 -18.13
CA LEU A 181 -8.82 0.04 -17.78
C LEU A 181 -10.26 0.06 -18.24
N LEU A 182 -10.49 -0.49 -19.44
CA LEU A 182 -11.81 -0.54 -20.02
C LEU A 182 -12.74 -1.32 -19.09
N VAL A 183 -12.30 -2.44 -18.51
CA VAL A 183 -13.10 -3.30 -17.60
C VAL A 183 -13.59 -2.54 -16.37
N TYR A 184 -12.78 -1.67 -15.77
CA TYR A 184 -13.13 -0.96 -14.54
C TYR A 184 -14.07 0.24 -14.70
N TRP A 185 -14.07 0.90 -15.85
CA TRP A 185 -14.70 2.23 -15.97
C TRP A 185 -16.10 2.23 -16.57
N GLY A 186 -16.69 1.04 -16.78
CA GLY A 186 -18.04 0.88 -17.30
C GLY A 186 -18.10 1.10 -18.82
N TRP A 187 -18.68 0.13 -19.54
CA TRP A 187 -18.70 0.15 -20.99
C TRP A 187 -20.02 0.73 -21.49
N GLY A 188 -19.90 1.74 -22.36
CA GLY A 188 -20.96 2.49 -23.05
C GLY A 188 -20.35 3.44 -24.10
N ASP A 189 -21.08 4.43 -24.61
CA ASP A 189 -20.67 5.33 -25.73
C ASP A 189 -19.35 6.12 -25.52
N LYS A 190 -18.77 6.07 -24.32
CA LYS A 190 -17.53 6.76 -23.94
C LYS A 190 -16.26 5.89 -24.04
N THR A 191 -16.41 4.63 -24.48
CA THR A 191 -15.31 3.64 -24.62
C THR A 191 -14.28 4.06 -25.67
N ASP A 192 -14.72 4.59 -26.81
CA ASP A 192 -13.80 4.95 -27.92
C ASP A 192 -12.85 6.08 -27.53
N ALA A 193 -13.33 7.05 -26.77
CA ALA A 193 -12.51 8.15 -26.31
C ALA A 193 -11.42 7.66 -25.34
N LEU A 194 -11.75 6.71 -24.46
CA LEU A 194 -10.75 6.05 -23.61
C LEU A 194 -9.74 5.22 -24.41
N ARG A 195 -10.18 4.52 -25.48
CA ARG A 195 -9.27 3.80 -26.38
C ARG A 195 -8.29 4.76 -27.06
N THR A 196 -8.79 5.88 -27.59
CA THR A 196 -7.94 6.93 -28.17
C THR A 196 -6.92 7.47 -27.17
N TYR A 197 -7.31 7.63 -25.91
CA TYR A 197 -6.39 8.03 -24.85
C TYR A 197 -5.28 6.99 -24.61
N ILE A 198 -5.64 5.71 -24.46
CA ILE A 198 -4.69 4.60 -24.27
C ILE A 198 -3.72 4.51 -25.44
N GLU A 199 -4.23 4.62 -26.67
CA GLU A 199 -3.44 4.58 -27.91
C GLU A 199 -2.43 5.73 -27.96
N ARG A 200 -2.87 6.97 -27.69
CA ARG A 200 -1.97 8.15 -27.62
C ARG A 200 -0.85 7.95 -26.59
N ALA A 201 -1.19 7.46 -25.40
CA ALA A 201 -0.24 7.26 -24.32
C ALA A 201 0.77 6.13 -24.65
N ASP A 202 0.33 5.07 -25.33
CA ASP A 202 1.21 4.00 -25.81
C ASP A 202 2.12 4.48 -26.94
N GLU A 203 1.60 5.23 -27.91
CA GLU A 203 2.41 5.83 -28.98
C GLU A 203 3.52 6.72 -28.42
N GLN A 204 3.21 7.57 -27.43
CA GLN A 204 4.23 8.44 -26.85
C GLN A 204 5.31 7.65 -26.10
N LYS A 205 4.92 6.59 -25.40
CA LYS A 205 5.85 5.67 -24.74
C LYS A 205 6.77 4.97 -25.75
N ILE A 206 6.21 4.50 -26.85
CA ILE A 206 6.93 3.88 -27.97
C ILE A 206 7.93 4.88 -28.57
N ARG A 207 7.47 6.09 -28.93
CA ARG A 207 8.31 7.15 -29.50
C ARG A 207 9.47 7.52 -28.57
N GLU A 208 9.21 7.62 -27.26
CA GLU A 208 10.24 7.95 -26.29
C GLU A 208 11.27 6.83 -26.13
N PHE A 209 10.84 5.57 -26.12
CA PHE A 209 11.74 4.42 -26.13
C PHE A 209 12.62 4.40 -27.38
N GLU A 210 12.04 4.57 -28.56
CA GLU A 210 12.74 4.61 -29.84
C GLU A 210 13.75 5.77 -29.86
N ARG A 211 13.36 6.96 -29.38
CA ARG A 211 14.23 8.13 -29.30
C ARG A 211 15.43 7.90 -28.38
N ARG A 212 15.25 7.24 -27.23
CA ARG A 212 16.31 7.02 -26.23
C ARG A 212 17.26 5.90 -26.61
N THR A 213 16.75 4.84 -27.20
CA THR A 213 17.50 3.59 -27.40
C THR A 213 17.93 3.37 -28.85
N GLY A 214 17.26 4.01 -29.81
CA GLY A 214 17.41 3.73 -31.24
C GLY A 214 16.84 2.37 -31.66
N LEU A 215 16.09 1.69 -30.78
CA LEU A 215 15.51 0.36 -31.02
C LEU A 215 13.98 0.44 -31.16
N GLY A 216 13.40 -0.40 -32.00
CA GLY A 216 11.95 -0.58 -32.09
C GLY A 216 11.42 -1.46 -30.95
N THR A 217 10.19 -1.18 -30.50
CA THR A 217 9.49 -1.97 -29.45
C THR A 217 9.20 -3.41 -29.89
N VAL A 218 8.86 -4.30 -28.94
CA VAL A 218 8.59 -5.72 -29.22
C VAL A 218 7.09 -6.00 -29.20
N THR A 219 6.57 -6.57 -30.29
CA THR A 219 5.18 -7.02 -30.40
C THR A 219 4.96 -8.39 -29.73
N GLU A 220 3.72 -8.72 -29.40
CA GLU A 220 3.38 -10.03 -28.81
C GLU A 220 3.73 -11.19 -29.75
N GLN A 221 3.53 -11.01 -31.06
CA GLN A 221 3.93 -12.00 -32.07
C GLN A 221 5.44 -12.25 -32.06
N GLU A 222 6.25 -11.18 -32.03
CA GLU A 222 7.71 -11.29 -31.95
C GLU A 222 8.16 -11.94 -30.63
N TYR A 223 7.47 -11.65 -29.52
CA TYR A 223 7.77 -12.26 -28.23
C TYR A 223 7.49 -13.77 -28.23
N LEU A 224 6.31 -14.20 -28.72
CA LEU A 224 6.01 -15.63 -28.88
C LEU A 224 7.01 -16.32 -29.82
N SER A 225 7.36 -15.68 -30.93
CA SER A 225 8.36 -16.19 -31.88
C SER A 225 9.73 -16.38 -31.22
N TYR A 226 10.16 -15.42 -30.39
CA TYR A 226 11.37 -15.52 -29.58
C TYR A 226 11.31 -16.70 -28.59
N LEU A 227 10.21 -16.83 -27.85
CA LEU A 227 10.04 -17.89 -26.85
C LEU A 227 10.09 -19.29 -27.48
N LEU A 228 9.50 -19.45 -28.67
CA LEU A 228 9.58 -20.69 -29.44
C LEU A 228 11.01 -20.97 -29.91
N SER A 229 11.76 -19.96 -30.36
CA SER A 229 13.15 -20.11 -30.78
C SER A 229 14.09 -20.54 -29.67
N ILE A 230 13.82 -20.13 -28.43
CA ILE A 230 14.62 -20.54 -27.26
C ILE A 230 14.08 -21.78 -26.56
N GLY A 231 12.98 -22.37 -27.06
CA GLY A 231 12.35 -23.55 -26.47
C GLY A 231 11.81 -23.29 -25.05
N ARG A 232 11.23 -22.10 -24.82
CA ARG A 232 10.61 -21.67 -23.55
C ARG A 232 9.20 -21.09 -23.74
N PRO A 233 8.26 -21.81 -24.39
CA PRO A 233 6.88 -21.32 -24.53
C PRO A 233 6.17 -21.09 -23.18
N GLU A 234 6.63 -21.72 -22.11
CA GLU A 234 6.14 -21.54 -20.74
C GLU A 234 6.44 -20.15 -20.14
N PHE A 235 7.29 -19.33 -20.77
CA PHE A 235 7.56 -17.94 -20.36
C PHE A 235 6.51 -16.95 -20.89
N ALA A 236 5.58 -17.41 -21.72
CA ALA A 236 4.58 -16.59 -22.39
C ALA A 236 3.58 -15.96 -21.40
N PRO A 237 2.89 -14.86 -21.78
CA PRO A 237 1.97 -14.18 -20.88
C PRO A 237 0.77 -15.07 -20.56
N VAL A 238 0.58 -15.33 -19.26
CA VAL A 238 -0.61 -16.04 -18.78
C VAL A 238 -1.18 -15.25 -17.60
N ILE A 239 -2.23 -14.47 -17.89
CA ILE A 239 -2.99 -13.75 -16.86
C ILE A 239 -4.12 -14.69 -16.41
N ASP A 240 -5.14 -14.93 -17.23
CA ASP A 240 -6.23 -15.85 -16.91
C ASP A 240 -6.19 -17.18 -17.69
N LEU A 241 -7.02 -18.13 -17.27
CA LEU A 241 -7.13 -19.43 -17.91
C LEU A 241 -7.53 -19.34 -19.40
N PRO A 242 -8.50 -18.49 -19.82
CA PRO A 242 -8.78 -18.28 -21.25
C PRO A 242 -7.55 -17.81 -22.04
N THR A 243 -6.81 -16.82 -21.50
CA THR A 243 -5.59 -16.31 -22.14
C THR A 243 -4.54 -17.40 -22.30
N ARG A 244 -4.35 -18.26 -21.28
CA ARG A 244 -3.43 -19.40 -21.36
C ARG A 244 -3.74 -20.32 -22.55
N VAL A 245 -5.01 -20.68 -22.72
CA VAL A 245 -5.47 -21.59 -23.79
C VAL A 245 -5.18 -20.95 -25.15
N TRP A 246 -5.51 -19.68 -25.33
CA TRP A 246 -5.26 -19.00 -26.61
C TRP A 246 -3.78 -18.78 -26.90
N VAL A 247 -2.97 -18.48 -25.90
CA VAL A 247 -1.51 -18.35 -26.07
C VAL A 247 -0.88 -19.68 -26.48
N ARG A 248 -1.34 -20.81 -25.91
CA ARG A 248 -0.94 -22.15 -26.36
C ARG A 248 -1.38 -22.44 -27.79
N GLU A 249 -2.60 -22.05 -28.16
CA GLU A 249 -3.11 -22.19 -29.53
C GLU A 249 -2.24 -21.38 -30.52
N LEU A 250 -2.01 -20.10 -30.20
CA LEU A 250 -1.17 -19.19 -30.96
C LEU A 250 0.26 -19.71 -31.15
N ALA A 251 0.85 -20.31 -30.12
CA ALA A 251 2.18 -20.90 -30.19
C ALA A 251 2.31 -21.98 -31.28
N GLY A 252 1.22 -22.69 -31.62
CA GLY A 252 1.18 -23.64 -32.73
C GLY A 252 1.14 -23.01 -34.13
N HIS A 253 0.88 -21.70 -34.22
CA HIS A 253 0.74 -20.95 -35.47
C HIS A 253 1.80 -19.84 -35.66
N VAL A 254 2.69 -19.65 -34.70
CA VAL A 254 3.83 -18.72 -34.79
C VAL A 254 5.10 -19.51 -35.14
N SER A 255 5.86 -19.03 -36.12
CA SER A 255 7.16 -19.62 -36.45
C SER A 255 8.24 -19.13 -35.48
N PRO A 256 9.23 -19.98 -35.13
CA PRO A 256 10.46 -19.53 -34.48
C PRO A 256 11.15 -18.44 -35.30
N ALA A 257 11.69 -17.42 -34.64
CA ALA A 257 12.53 -16.40 -35.25
C ALA A 257 13.83 -17.03 -35.83
N PRO A 258 14.31 -16.53 -37.00
CA PRO A 258 15.56 -17.00 -37.61
C PRO A 258 16.75 -16.83 -36.69
N ALA A 259 17.71 -17.77 -36.72
CA ALA A 259 18.90 -17.72 -35.88
C ALA A 259 19.73 -16.43 -36.03
N SER A 260 19.75 -15.82 -37.22
CA SER A 260 20.42 -14.54 -37.49
C SER A 260 19.82 -13.35 -36.74
N ASP A 261 18.55 -13.46 -36.34
CA ASP A 261 17.77 -12.34 -35.81
C ASP A 261 17.59 -12.46 -34.29
N LEU A 262 17.91 -13.62 -33.70
CA LEU A 262 17.70 -13.90 -32.28
C LEU A 262 18.45 -12.92 -31.38
N ASP A 263 19.72 -12.63 -31.67
CA ASP A 263 20.51 -11.68 -30.86
C ASP A 263 19.99 -10.24 -30.95
N VAL A 264 19.38 -9.86 -32.08
CA VAL A 264 18.76 -8.54 -32.25
C VAL A 264 17.45 -8.49 -31.46
N LEU A 265 16.64 -9.56 -31.57
CA LEU A 265 15.36 -9.66 -30.89
C LEU A 265 15.53 -9.75 -29.36
N ASP A 266 16.50 -10.51 -28.87
CA ASP A 266 16.84 -10.61 -27.45
C ASP A 266 17.22 -9.25 -26.86
N ARG A 267 18.10 -8.49 -27.54
CA ARG A 267 18.47 -7.13 -27.14
C ARG A 267 17.28 -6.17 -27.13
N ARG A 268 16.37 -6.28 -28.10
CA ARG A 268 15.13 -5.48 -28.12
C ARG A 268 14.21 -5.84 -26.95
N ILE A 269 14.04 -7.13 -26.64
CA ILE A 269 13.23 -7.62 -25.51
C ILE A 269 13.79 -7.10 -24.19
N GLU A 270 15.10 -7.21 -24.00
CA GLU A 270 15.77 -6.73 -22.79
C GLU A 270 15.61 -5.22 -22.63
N ALA A 271 15.98 -4.44 -23.66
CA ALA A 271 15.89 -2.99 -23.62
C ALA A 271 14.46 -2.51 -23.38
N TRP A 272 13.47 -3.12 -24.06
CA TRP A 272 12.06 -2.77 -23.89
C TRP A 272 11.59 -3.08 -22.47
N SER A 273 11.91 -4.26 -21.94
CA SER A 273 11.49 -4.65 -20.60
C SER A 273 12.16 -3.78 -19.54
N TRP A 274 13.46 -3.49 -19.65
CA TRP A 274 14.17 -2.59 -18.73
C TRP A 274 13.63 -1.17 -18.74
N TYR A 275 13.28 -0.65 -19.91
CA TYR A 275 12.63 0.65 -20.03
C TYR A 275 11.31 0.65 -19.27
N LEU A 276 10.43 -0.35 -19.48
CA LEU A 276 9.16 -0.47 -18.75
C LEU A 276 9.36 -0.61 -17.24
N MET A 277 10.28 -1.46 -16.81
CA MET A 277 10.64 -1.64 -15.40
C MET A 277 11.14 -0.34 -14.75
N GLY A 278 11.71 0.61 -15.51
CA GLY A 278 12.21 1.88 -14.99
C GLY A 278 11.16 3.00 -14.83
N LEU A 279 9.98 2.87 -15.44
CA LEU A 279 9.04 3.99 -15.58
C LEU A 279 8.48 4.50 -14.23
N TYR A 280 8.28 3.63 -13.22
CA TYR A 280 7.91 4.07 -11.88
C TYR A 280 8.90 5.08 -11.31
N ASN A 281 10.19 4.75 -11.41
CA ASN A 281 11.25 5.57 -10.88
C ASN A 281 11.26 6.95 -11.53
N GLU A 282 11.16 7.01 -12.86
CA GLU A 282 11.16 8.26 -13.62
C GLU A 282 9.97 9.15 -13.23
N CYS A 283 8.74 8.59 -13.24
CA CYS A 283 7.54 9.36 -12.94
C CYS A 283 7.53 9.86 -11.49
N TYR A 284 7.87 9.00 -10.52
CA TYR A 284 7.91 9.38 -9.11
C TYR A 284 8.98 10.45 -8.85
N ARG A 285 10.16 10.35 -9.48
CA ARG A 285 11.20 11.38 -9.34
C ARG A 285 10.71 12.72 -9.83
N THR A 286 9.98 12.78 -10.95
CA THR A 286 9.40 14.04 -11.44
C THR A 286 8.37 14.61 -10.45
N TYR A 287 7.44 13.79 -9.96
CA TYR A 287 6.43 14.25 -8.99
C TYR A 287 7.07 14.73 -7.68
N ILE A 288 8.01 13.96 -7.14
CA ILE A 288 8.72 14.28 -5.90
C ILE A 288 9.59 15.51 -6.07
N GLN A 289 10.27 15.68 -7.22
CA GLN A 289 11.05 16.87 -7.49
C GLN A 289 10.16 18.12 -7.48
N ASN A 290 9.10 18.12 -8.29
CA ASN A 290 8.16 19.25 -8.37
C ASN A 290 7.51 19.54 -7.01
N LEU A 291 7.17 18.51 -6.23
CA LEU A 291 6.57 18.69 -4.91
C LEU A 291 7.58 19.19 -3.88
N ARG A 292 8.82 18.68 -3.85
CA ARG A 292 9.87 19.11 -2.91
C ARG A 292 10.35 20.54 -3.17
N GLU A 293 10.25 21.03 -4.39
CA GLU A 293 10.49 22.44 -4.70
C GLU A 293 9.57 23.37 -3.89
N LEU A 294 8.37 22.90 -3.54
CA LEU A 294 7.33 23.72 -2.89
C LEU A 294 7.07 23.31 -1.43
N GLU A 295 7.00 22.01 -1.14
CA GLU A 295 6.67 21.43 0.16
C GLU A 295 7.62 20.28 0.55
N PRO A 296 8.90 20.58 0.88
CA PRO A 296 9.94 19.55 1.13
C PRO A 296 9.72 18.72 2.41
N SER A 297 8.83 19.15 3.30
CA SER A 297 8.48 18.44 4.55
C SER A 297 7.57 17.23 4.34
N LEU A 298 6.93 17.13 3.18
CA LEU A 298 6.04 16.01 2.87
C LEU A 298 6.84 14.75 2.58
N ARG A 299 6.28 13.62 3.02
CA ARG A 299 6.84 12.30 2.74
C ARG A 299 5.99 11.57 1.72
N HIS A 300 6.64 10.72 0.97
CA HIS A 300 6.03 10.03 -0.14
C HIS A 300 6.27 8.54 -0.01
N THR A 301 5.23 7.78 -0.29
CA THR A 301 5.29 6.34 -0.46
C THR A 301 4.41 5.94 -1.64
N SER A 302 4.30 4.65 -1.90
CA SER A 302 3.53 4.08 -2.99
C SER A 302 2.92 2.77 -2.55
N SER A 303 1.84 2.33 -3.19
CA SER A 303 1.36 0.95 -3.10
C SER A 303 1.34 0.35 -4.50
N VAL A 304 2.29 -0.54 -4.78
CA VAL A 304 2.45 -1.22 -6.07
C VAL A 304 1.99 -2.67 -5.88
N GLN A 305 0.83 -3.03 -6.43
CA GLN A 305 0.29 -4.40 -6.32
C GLN A 305 1.29 -5.44 -6.90
N SER A 306 1.47 -6.59 -6.24
CA SER A 306 2.51 -7.56 -6.60
C SER A 306 2.11 -8.54 -7.71
N ASP A 307 0.85 -8.62 -8.08
CA ASP A 307 0.31 -9.69 -8.91
C ASP A 307 -0.68 -9.21 -9.98
N HIS A 308 -0.75 -7.90 -10.20
CA HIS A 308 -1.61 -7.30 -11.21
C HIS A 308 -0.93 -7.26 -12.59
N CYS A 309 0.40 -7.26 -12.64
CA CYS A 309 1.17 -7.10 -13.87
C CYS A 309 2.46 -7.94 -13.83
N ALA A 310 2.99 -8.34 -14.99
CA ALA A 310 4.27 -9.05 -14.99
C ALA A 310 5.45 -8.10 -14.68
N VAL A 311 6.51 -8.64 -14.06
CA VAL A 311 7.73 -7.87 -13.74
C VAL A 311 8.29 -7.19 -14.99
N ARG A 312 8.33 -7.91 -16.12
CA ARG A 312 8.85 -7.42 -17.41
C ARG A 312 8.14 -6.22 -18.01
N VAL A 313 6.89 -5.97 -17.59
CA VAL A 313 6.05 -4.92 -18.14
C VAL A 313 5.88 -3.72 -17.21
N GLY A 314 6.67 -3.64 -16.15
CA GLY A 314 6.75 -2.45 -15.29
C GLY A 314 6.77 -2.76 -13.79
N GLN A 315 6.36 -3.96 -13.38
CA GLN A 315 6.19 -4.31 -11.97
C GLN A 315 7.50 -4.71 -11.26
N TYR A 316 8.56 -3.95 -11.49
CA TYR A 316 9.86 -4.15 -10.87
C TYR A 316 9.94 -3.35 -9.56
N PHE A 317 9.69 -4.02 -8.45
CA PHE A 317 9.65 -3.40 -7.11
C PHE A 317 10.83 -2.48 -6.77
N PRO A 318 12.10 -2.86 -7.05
CA PRO A 318 13.23 -2.00 -6.69
C PRO A 318 13.14 -0.59 -7.30
N SER A 319 12.77 -0.46 -8.58
CA SER A 319 12.69 0.86 -9.23
C SER A 319 11.51 1.69 -8.70
N ALA A 320 10.41 1.04 -8.33
CA ALA A 320 9.21 1.70 -7.85
C ALA A 320 9.38 2.29 -6.43
N TYR A 321 10.14 1.61 -5.58
CA TYR A 321 10.35 2.04 -4.20
C TYR A 321 11.63 2.85 -3.97
N GLU A 322 12.59 2.83 -4.90
CA GLU A 322 13.85 3.59 -4.78
C GLU A 322 13.65 5.11 -4.52
N PRO A 323 12.74 5.85 -5.19
CA PRO A 323 12.65 7.29 -5.02
C PRO A 323 11.82 7.73 -3.80
N LEU A 324 11.20 6.79 -3.07
CA LEU A 324 10.24 7.04 -2.01
C LEU A 324 10.94 7.23 -0.65
N ASP A 325 10.34 8.03 0.23
CA ASP A 325 10.91 8.30 1.56
C ASP A 325 10.73 7.12 2.52
N PHE A 326 9.67 6.34 2.31
CA PHE A 326 9.37 5.13 3.07
C PHE A 326 8.56 4.15 2.22
N ARG A 327 8.44 2.91 2.70
CA ARG A 327 7.81 1.83 1.93
C ARG A 327 6.43 1.52 2.49
N TYR A 328 5.48 1.39 1.58
CA TYR A 328 4.10 1.07 1.88
C TYR A 328 3.62 0.02 0.88
N GLN A 329 2.73 -0.88 1.27
CA GLN A 329 1.99 -1.65 0.27
C GLN A 329 0.68 -2.18 0.84
N SER A 330 -0.36 -2.06 0.02
CA SER A 330 -1.62 -2.77 0.22
C SER A 330 -1.51 -4.20 -0.26
N VAL A 331 -1.80 -5.16 0.63
CA VAL A 331 -1.88 -6.60 0.31
C VAL A 331 -3.35 -6.95 0.06
N TRP A 332 -3.94 -6.39 -1.00
CA TRP A 332 -5.37 -6.45 -1.26
C TRP A 332 -5.93 -7.87 -1.44
N ASN A 333 -5.14 -8.78 -2.01
CA ASN A 333 -5.58 -10.15 -2.21
C ASN A 333 -5.75 -10.95 -0.90
N ASP A 334 -5.27 -10.43 0.24
CA ASP A 334 -5.66 -10.93 1.56
C ASP A 334 -7.15 -10.66 1.89
N GLN A 335 -7.80 -9.68 1.21
CA GLN A 335 -9.20 -9.28 1.36
C GLN A 335 -10.15 -10.14 0.54
N VAL A 336 -9.81 -10.35 -0.73
CA VAL A 336 -10.49 -11.28 -1.64
C VAL A 336 -10.21 -12.72 -1.26
N GLY A 337 -9.21 -12.91 -0.40
CA GLY A 337 -8.78 -14.16 0.20
C GLY A 337 -9.90 -14.93 0.90
N GLY A 338 -10.67 -15.64 0.09
CA GLY A 338 -10.73 -17.08 0.23
C GLY A 338 -9.32 -17.67 0.26
N PRO A 339 -9.20 -18.98 0.31
CA PRO A 339 -8.06 -19.59 0.93
C PRO A 339 -6.84 -19.70 0.00
N ASP A 340 -6.61 -18.74 -0.91
CA ASP A 340 -5.70 -18.79 -2.08
C ASP A 340 -4.51 -17.78 -2.05
N TYR A 341 -4.31 -17.10 -0.91
CA TYR A 341 -3.23 -16.12 -0.69
C TYR A 341 -2.52 -16.29 0.67
N ALA A 342 -2.23 -17.52 1.10
CA ALA A 342 -1.42 -17.73 2.30
C ALA A 342 -0.08 -16.97 2.16
N TYR A 343 0.38 -16.28 3.21
CA TYR A 343 1.69 -15.61 3.25
C TYR A 343 1.95 -14.53 2.17
N GLN A 344 0.94 -13.95 1.52
CA GLN A 344 1.19 -12.85 0.58
C GLN A 344 1.80 -11.64 1.29
N TRP A 345 1.40 -11.36 2.54
CA TRP A 345 2.03 -10.32 3.36
C TRP A 345 3.53 -10.58 3.57
N LEU A 346 3.94 -11.84 3.81
CA LEU A 346 5.34 -12.21 3.97
C LEU A 346 6.12 -12.04 2.65
N LEU A 347 5.51 -12.40 1.52
CA LEU A 347 6.08 -12.14 0.20
C LEU A 347 6.31 -10.63 0.01
N VAL A 348 5.29 -9.83 0.30
CA VAL A 348 5.32 -8.38 0.18
C VAL A 348 6.38 -7.76 1.10
N ASP A 349 6.45 -8.15 2.36
CA ASP A 349 7.50 -7.72 3.30
C ASP A 349 8.91 -8.00 2.72
N ALA A 350 9.13 -9.19 2.17
CA ALA A 350 10.40 -9.55 1.55
C ALA A 350 10.67 -8.77 0.25
N LEU A 351 9.65 -8.42 -0.53
CA LEU A 351 9.79 -7.56 -1.72
C LEU A 351 10.15 -6.13 -1.32
N LEU A 352 9.51 -5.60 -0.28
CA LEU A 352 9.78 -4.28 0.28
C LEU A 352 11.11 -4.21 1.04
N GLU A 353 11.83 -5.31 1.23
CA GLU A 353 13.20 -5.30 1.77
C GLU A 353 14.28 -5.05 0.69
N MET A 354 13.99 -5.30 -0.59
CA MET A 354 15.00 -5.16 -1.67
C MET A 354 15.52 -3.73 -1.78
N GLY A 355 16.81 -3.51 -1.56
CA GLY A 355 17.41 -2.17 -1.55
C GLY A 355 16.83 -1.22 -0.51
N ARG A 356 16.24 -1.73 0.58
CA ARG A 356 15.60 -0.90 1.62
C ARG A 356 16.63 -0.01 2.33
N GLY A 357 16.26 1.26 2.51
CA GLY A 357 16.99 2.22 3.34
C GLY A 357 16.55 2.20 4.81
N PRO A 358 16.93 3.20 5.63
CA PRO A 358 16.53 3.26 7.04
C PRO A 358 15.06 3.68 7.26
N GLY A 359 14.30 3.96 6.19
CA GLY A 359 12.90 4.36 6.28
C GLY A 359 12.00 3.21 6.77
N PRO A 360 10.82 3.54 7.34
CA PRO A 360 9.87 2.55 7.80
C PRO A 360 9.27 1.76 6.62
N THR A 361 8.94 0.50 6.89
CA THR A 361 8.10 -0.32 6.01
C THR A 361 6.73 -0.47 6.67
N TRP A 362 5.68 -0.15 5.95
CA TRP A 362 4.30 -0.30 6.36
C TRP A 362 3.58 -1.22 5.37
N ILE A 363 2.77 -2.12 5.88
CA ILE A 363 1.93 -2.97 5.02
C ILE A 363 0.49 -2.85 5.47
N SER A 364 -0.46 -3.09 4.58
CA SER A 364 -1.87 -3.23 4.95
C SER A 364 -2.38 -4.59 4.48
N THR A 365 -3.23 -5.22 5.27
CA THR A 365 -3.82 -6.55 5.00
C THR A 365 -5.31 -6.50 5.36
N ALA A 366 -6.09 -7.48 4.94
CA ALA A 366 -7.50 -7.52 5.34
C ALA A 366 -7.71 -8.05 6.77
N MET A 367 -8.67 -7.45 7.47
CA MET A 367 -9.10 -7.94 8.78
C MET A 367 -10.14 -9.06 8.61
N ALA A 368 -9.70 -10.30 8.81
CA ALA A 368 -10.55 -11.48 8.60
C ALA A 368 -11.81 -11.49 9.49
N ALA A 369 -11.73 -10.95 10.71
CA ALA A 369 -12.85 -10.86 11.64
C ALA A 369 -13.97 -9.92 11.13
N ALA A 370 -13.65 -8.83 10.43
CA ALA A 370 -14.68 -7.93 9.86
C ALA A 370 -15.52 -8.61 8.75
N HIS A 371 -14.98 -9.66 8.13
CA HIS A 371 -15.68 -10.43 7.10
C HIS A 371 -16.36 -11.69 7.66
N GLY A 372 -16.40 -11.88 8.99
CA GLY A 372 -16.94 -13.08 9.62
C GLY A 372 -16.15 -14.36 9.30
N ARG A 373 -14.88 -14.23 8.88
CA ARG A 373 -14.03 -15.35 8.43
C ARG A 373 -13.09 -15.90 9.51
N ALA A 374 -12.96 -15.23 10.65
CA ALA A 374 -12.05 -15.62 11.72
C ALA A 374 -12.79 -15.86 13.05
N ALA A 375 -12.63 -17.07 13.60
CA ALA A 375 -13.17 -17.43 14.91
C ALA A 375 -12.27 -16.93 16.07
N PHE A 376 -10.97 -16.75 15.84
CA PHE A 376 -9.99 -16.36 16.85
C PHE A 376 -9.22 -15.08 16.45
N PRO A 377 -8.97 -14.14 17.37
CA PRO A 377 -8.04 -13.03 17.14
C PRO A 377 -6.60 -13.52 16.95
N GLY A 378 -5.74 -12.68 16.37
CA GLY A 378 -4.29 -12.91 16.24
C GLY A 378 -3.77 -12.90 14.81
N LYS A 379 -4.59 -12.70 13.77
CA LYS A 379 -4.10 -12.57 12.39
C LYS A 379 -3.18 -11.36 12.27
N LEU A 380 -3.60 -10.20 12.77
CA LEU A 380 -2.83 -8.96 12.65
C LEU A 380 -1.49 -9.04 13.40
N VAL A 381 -1.47 -9.68 14.58
CA VAL A 381 -0.24 -9.95 15.32
C VAL A 381 0.73 -10.84 14.51
N ARG A 382 0.24 -11.86 13.80
CA ARG A 382 1.09 -12.70 12.93
C ARG A 382 1.72 -11.89 11.81
N VAL A 383 0.90 -11.10 11.12
CA VAL A 383 1.35 -10.23 10.03
C VAL A 383 2.43 -9.26 10.52
N ALA A 384 2.19 -8.59 11.66
CA ALA A 384 3.18 -7.70 12.27
C ALA A 384 4.46 -8.45 12.70
N ALA A 385 4.33 -9.68 13.23
CA ALA A 385 5.46 -10.48 13.67
C ALA A 385 6.31 -11.02 12.50
N HIS A 386 5.68 -11.41 11.39
CA HIS A 386 6.40 -11.76 10.16
C HIS A 386 7.18 -10.55 9.64
N GLY A 387 6.50 -9.42 9.47
CA GLY A 387 7.10 -8.20 8.93
C GLY A 387 8.19 -7.58 9.81
N LEU A 388 8.18 -7.85 11.12
CA LEU A 388 9.17 -7.28 12.06
C LEU A 388 10.61 -7.55 11.62
N ALA A 389 10.88 -8.76 11.10
CA ALA A 389 12.20 -9.15 10.61
C ALA A 389 12.60 -8.48 9.28
N TYR A 390 11.64 -7.89 8.56
CA TYR A 390 11.80 -7.18 7.28
C TYR A 390 11.69 -5.66 7.44
N GLY A 391 11.78 -5.15 8.68
CA GLY A 391 11.69 -3.73 8.97
C GLY A 391 10.28 -3.17 8.99
N ALA A 392 9.24 -4.02 9.03
CA ALA A 392 7.86 -3.56 9.14
C ALA A 392 7.62 -2.94 10.54
N SER A 393 7.35 -1.64 10.55
CA SER A 393 7.01 -0.87 11.76
C SER A 393 5.55 -0.43 11.78
N GLY A 394 4.79 -0.78 10.74
CA GLY A 394 3.39 -0.47 10.63
C GLY A 394 2.60 -1.56 9.93
N ILE A 395 1.41 -1.83 10.46
CA ILE A 395 0.43 -2.68 9.81
C ILE A 395 -0.91 -1.97 9.71
N GLY A 396 -1.70 -2.33 8.72
CA GLY A 396 -2.97 -1.68 8.52
C GLY A 396 -3.98 -2.52 7.78
N PHE A 397 -5.02 -1.83 7.35
CA PHE A 397 -6.18 -2.46 6.76
C PHE A 397 -6.28 -2.14 5.26
N ALA A 398 -6.17 -3.16 4.42
CA ALA A 398 -6.23 -3.04 2.95
C ALA A 398 -7.67 -2.74 2.44
N CYS A 399 -7.80 -1.91 1.40
CA CYS A 399 -9.09 -1.42 0.86
C CYS A 399 -9.02 -0.83 -0.57
N GLU A 400 -9.57 -1.54 -1.57
CA GLU A 400 -10.01 -0.97 -2.87
C GLU A 400 -11.50 -0.51 -2.83
N GLY A 401 -11.96 0.02 -1.69
CA GLY A 401 -13.33 0.51 -1.48
C GLY A 401 -14.05 0.01 -0.21
N PHE A 402 -13.49 -0.97 0.51
CA PHE A 402 -14.06 -1.51 1.76
C PHE A 402 -13.19 -1.14 2.97
N SER A 403 -13.59 -0.15 3.78
CA SER A 403 -12.88 0.11 5.05
C SER A 403 -13.11 -1.04 6.03
N ASN A 404 -12.09 -1.36 6.83
CA ASN A 404 -12.19 -2.35 7.90
C ASN A 404 -12.48 -1.75 9.27
N LEU A 405 -12.21 -0.46 9.53
CA LEU A 405 -12.56 0.22 10.78
C LEU A 405 -13.40 1.49 10.59
N LEU A 406 -12.97 2.41 9.71
CA LEU A 406 -13.53 3.77 9.57
C LEU A 406 -14.77 3.90 8.66
N GLY A 407 -15.23 2.85 7.98
CA GLY A 407 -16.52 2.80 7.26
C GLY A 407 -16.50 3.36 5.83
N GLY A 408 -15.96 2.61 4.87
CA GLY A 408 -15.67 3.04 3.49
C GLY A 408 -16.92 3.09 2.60
N MET A 409 -17.15 2.09 1.75
CA MET A 409 -18.44 1.93 1.06
C MET A 409 -19.60 1.57 2.02
N ASN A 410 -19.31 1.26 3.29
CA ASN A 410 -20.31 1.03 4.32
C ASN A 410 -20.79 2.36 4.91
N ARG A 411 -22.08 2.44 5.23
CA ARG A 411 -22.70 3.63 5.83
C ARG A 411 -22.20 3.96 7.24
N GLU A 412 -21.61 2.99 7.94
CA GLU A 412 -21.14 3.09 9.32
C GLU A 412 -19.73 2.50 9.48
N THR A 413 -19.02 2.94 10.53
CA THR A 413 -17.74 2.36 10.96
C THR A 413 -17.90 0.89 11.35
N ASN A 414 -17.03 0.02 10.86
CA ASN A 414 -17.01 -1.39 11.25
C ASN A 414 -16.56 -1.60 12.72
N TRP A 415 -15.90 -0.61 13.34
CA TRP A 415 -15.48 -0.68 14.75
C TRP A 415 -16.65 -1.04 15.69
N GLU A 416 -17.79 -0.37 15.54
CA GLU A 416 -18.98 -0.65 16.35
C GLU A 416 -19.52 -2.08 16.16
N HIS A 417 -19.28 -2.68 14.99
CA HIS A 417 -19.73 -4.04 14.69
C HIS A 417 -18.84 -5.11 15.33
N ILE A 418 -17.56 -4.80 15.59
CA ILE A 418 -16.56 -5.74 16.14
C ILE A 418 -16.23 -5.49 17.61
N LYS A 419 -16.67 -4.35 18.17
CA LYS A 419 -16.53 -4.02 19.59
C LYS A 419 -17.17 -5.10 20.46
N GLY A 420 -16.46 -5.51 21.50
CA GLY A 420 -16.80 -6.59 22.41
C GLY A 420 -16.66 -7.99 21.81
N LYS A 421 -15.96 -8.16 20.67
CA LYS A 421 -15.79 -9.45 19.97
C LYS A 421 -14.33 -9.75 19.64
N SER A 422 -14.06 -10.92 19.06
CA SER A 422 -12.74 -11.32 18.53
C SER A 422 -12.06 -10.26 17.64
N GLY A 423 -12.82 -9.49 16.84
CA GLY A 423 -12.27 -8.44 15.99
C GLY A 423 -11.61 -7.28 16.78
N GLU A 424 -12.24 -6.78 17.84
CA GLU A 424 -11.63 -5.76 18.73
C GLU A 424 -10.35 -6.30 19.36
N ALA A 425 -10.38 -7.54 19.87
CA ALA A 425 -9.22 -8.16 20.48
C ALA A 425 -8.03 -8.30 19.51
N ASP A 426 -8.27 -8.60 18.23
CA ASP A 426 -7.22 -8.69 17.21
C ASP A 426 -6.55 -7.33 16.97
N VAL A 427 -7.35 -6.26 16.83
CA VAL A 427 -6.87 -4.88 16.62
C VAL A 427 -6.06 -4.40 17.83
N LEU A 428 -6.58 -4.56 19.05
CA LEU A 428 -5.89 -4.11 20.26
C LEU A 428 -4.61 -4.91 20.54
N SER A 429 -4.61 -6.21 20.28
CA SER A 429 -3.42 -7.07 20.44
C SER A 429 -2.32 -6.70 19.44
N ALA A 430 -2.70 -6.43 18.19
CA ALA A 430 -1.78 -5.95 17.17
C ALA A 430 -1.19 -4.59 17.52
N ARG A 431 -2.01 -3.67 18.05
CA ARG A 431 -1.55 -2.37 18.52
C ARG A 431 -0.56 -2.50 19.68
N ASP A 432 -0.83 -3.35 20.68
CA ASP A 432 0.11 -3.59 21.79
C ASP A 432 1.43 -4.22 21.28
N PHE A 433 1.35 -5.18 20.35
CA PHE A 433 2.55 -5.81 19.77
C PHE A 433 3.43 -4.78 19.05
N LEU A 434 2.83 -3.98 18.18
CA LEU A 434 3.53 -2.92 17.46
C LEU A 434 4.09 -1.88 18.43
N ASP A 435 3.29 -1.41 19.40
CA ASP A 435 3.71 -0.39 20.36
C ASP A 435 5.04 -0.80 21.01
N ARG A 436 5.15 -2.07 21.42
CA ARG A 436 6.34 -2.63 22.08
C ARG A 436 7.51 -2.87 21.12
N PHE A 437 7.25 -3.46 19.95
CA PHE A 437 8.31 -4.07 19.14
C PHE A 437 8.61 -3.38 17.81
N ALA A 438 7.76 -2.46 17.33
CA ALA A 438 8.06 -1.70 16.10
C ALA A 438 9.41 -0.97 16.17
N SER A 439 9.88 -0.67 17.40
CA SER A 439 11.20 -0.08 17.60
C SER A 439 12.36 -0.98 17.17
N LEU A 440 12.21 -2.30 17.32
CA LEU A 440 13.19 -3.29 16.87
C LEU A 440 13.30 -3.33 15.35
N ALA A 441 12.18 -3.22 14.62
CA ALA A 441 12.19 -3.22 13.15
C ALA A 441 12.98 -2.04 12.54
N LEU A 442 13.07 -0.93 13.28
CA LEU A 442 13.71 0.31 12.81
C LEU A 442 15.17 0.39 13.23
N GLU A 443 15.52 -0.04 14.46
CA GLU A 443 16.90 0.02 14.98
C GLU A 443 17.72 -1.24 14.71
N CYS A 444 17.08 -2.42 14.63
CA CYS A 444 17.79 -3.65 14.28
C CYS A 444 18.01 -3.76 12.78
N ARG A 445 18.98 -4.58 12.39
CA ARG A 445 19.13 -5.03 11.01
C ARG A 445 18.47 -6.39 10.85
N PRO A 446 17.75 -6.66 9.74
CA PRO A 446 17.35 -8.01 9.40
C PRO A 446 18.55 -8.98 9.38
N ASP A 447 18.44 -10.13 10.05
CA ASP A 447 19.49 -11.16 10.04
C ASP A 447 19.11 -12.27 9.05
N HIS A 448 19.33 -11.99 7.76
CA HIS A 448 18.72 -12.80 6.71
C HIS A 448 19.32 -14.20 6.58
N GLY A 449 20.66 -14.29 6.64
CA GLY A 449 21.43 -15.53 6.50
C GLY A 449 21.35 -16.22 5.12
N VAL A 450 20.22 -16.10 4.41
CA VAL A 450 19.94 -16.69 3.09
C VAL A 450 19.32 -15.64 2.18
N ALA A 451 19.84 -15.52 0.96
CA ALA A 451 19.25 -14.71 -0.10
C ALA A 451 18.70 -15.59 -1.22
N ILE A 452 17.61 -15.14 -1.85
CA ILE A 452 17.02 -15.70 -3.07
C ILE A 452 17.31 -14.71 -4.20
N LEU A 453 17.92 -15.18 -5.29
CA LEU A 453 18.22 -14.33 -6.43
C LEU A 453 16.93 -13.77 -7.04
N TRP A 454 16.86 -12.45 -7.17
CA TRP A 454 15.83 -11.73 -7.92
C TRP A 454 16.45 -11.22 -9.23
N SER A 455 16.37 -12.03 -10.30
CA SER A 455 17.10 -11.76 -11.53
C SER A 455 16.33 -10.86 -12.50
N LYS A 456 16.81 -9.62 -12.65
CA LYS A 456 16.31 -8.69 -13.67
C LYS A 456 16.52 -9.21 -15.09
N THR A 457 17.64 -9.90 -15.34
CA THR A 457 17.94 -10.51 -16.65
C THR A 457 16.96 -11.63 -17.00
N GLN A 458 16.60 -12.49 -16.04
CA GLN A 458 15.57 -13.52 -16.20
C GLN A 458 14.19 -12.88 -16.40
N PHE A 459 13.81 -11.95 -15.52
CA PHE A 459 12.51 -11.30 -15.58
C PHE A 459 12.34 -10.41 -16.81
N ALA A 460 13.39 -9.93 -17.47
CA ALA A 460 13.24 -9.23 -18.74
C ALA A 460 12.66 -10.14 -19.86
N ARG A 461 12.86 -11.45 -19.75
CA ARG A 461 12.52 -12.43 -20.78
C ARG A 461 11.35 -13.33 -20.40
N GLN A 462 11.03 -13.42 -19.12
CA GLN A 462 9.91 -14.22 -18.59
C GLN A 462 8.73 -13.33 -18.19
N HIS A 463 7.54 -13.64 -18.70
CA HIS A 463 6.32 -12.97 -18.29
C HIS A 463 5.77 -13.59 -17.00
N VAL A 464 6.12 -13.01 -15.85
CA VAL A 464 5.72 -13.51 -14.52
C VAL A 464 5.15 -12.39 -13.65
N ALA A 465 3.95 -12.60 -13.12
CA ALA A 465 3.35 -11.80 -12.06
C ALA A 465 3.63 -12.45 -10.70
N MET A 466 3.99 -11.68 -9.69
CA MET A 466 4.54 -12.20 -8.43
C MET A 466 3.43 -12.48 -7.40
N GLY A 467 3.17 -13.74 -7.16
CA GLY A 467 2.15 -14.15 -6.20
C GLY A 467 2.26 -15.61 -5.81
N PHE A 468 1.17 -16.15 -5.30
CA PHE A 468 1.08 -17.55 -4.86
C PHE A 468 1.51 -18.52 -5.97
N GLY A 469 2.23 -19.57 -5.59
CA GLY A 469 2.71 -20.62 -6.49
C GLY A 469 3.99 -20.30 -7.27
N GLN A 470 4.37 -19.02 -7.42
CA GLN A 470 5.60 -18.68 -8.12
C GLN A 470 6.84 -19.19 -7.40
N ALA A 471 7.88 -19.59 -8.12
CA ALA A 471 9.09 -20.21 -7.55
C ALA A 471 9.72 -19.38 -6.40
N HIS A 472 9.77 -18.06 -6.57
CA HIS A 472 10.28 -17.12 -5.56
C HIS A 472 9.43 -17.11 -4.28
N TYR A 473 8.10 -17.16 -4.42
CA TYR A 473 7.17 -17.28 -3.29
C TYR A 473 7.34 -18.63 -2.58
N LEU A 474 7.39 -19.74 -3.33
CA LEU A 474 7.55 -21.08 -2.78
C LEU A 474 8.88 -21.22 -2.00
N ALA A 475 9.97 -20.71 -2.55
CA ALA A 475 11.28 -20.71 -1.91
C ALA A 475 11.30 -19.84 -0.64
N LEU A 476 10.72 -18.64 -0.69
CA LEU A 476 10.62 -17.74 0.46
C LEU A 476 9.87 -18.40 1.62
N VAL A 477 8.67 -18.91 1.36
CA VAL A 477 7.83 -19.54 2.40
C VAL A 477 8.53 -20.78 2.95
N ALA A 478 9.09 -21.65 2.10
CA ALA A 478 9.78 -22.85 2.59
C ALA A 478 11.01 -22.54 3.46
N LEU A 479 11.80 -21.53 3.10
CA LEU A 479 12.93 -21.08 3.92
C LEU A 479 12.48 -20.48 5.25
N ALA A 480 11.45 -19.62 5.25
CA ALA A 480 10.89 -19.06 6.48
C ALA A 480 10.39 -20.17 7.42
N ARG A 481 9.65 -21.15 6.88
CA ARG A 481 9.13 -22.31 7.63
C ARG A 481 10.22 -23.23 8.18
N LEU A 482 11.39 -23.26 7.56
CA LEU A 482 12.56 -23.97 8.08
C LEU A 482 13.29 -23.20 9.19
N GLY A 483 12.93 -21.95 9.47
CA GLY A 483 13.56 -21.08 10.47
C GLY A 483 14.75 -20.27 9.96
N TYR A 484 14.82 -20.00 8.65
CA TYR A 484 15.69 -18.97 8.08
C TYR A 484 14.92 -17.64 7.97
N THR A 485 15.62 -16.52 7.78
CA THR A 485 15.01 -15.21 7.52
C THR A 485 15.29 -14.78 6.06
N PRO A 486 14.74 -15.49 5.07
CA PRO A 486 15.15 -15.29 3.68
C PRO A 486 14.87 -13.87 3.17
N ARG A 487 15.76 -13.30 2.35
CA ARG A 487 15.48 -12.07 1.56
C ARG A 487 15.54 -12.35 0.07
N PHE A 488 14.91 -11.49 -0.72
CA PHE A 488 15.30 -11.33 -2.11
C PHE A 488 16.56 -10.47 -2.22
N ILE A 489 17.42 -10.77 -3.19
CA ILE A 489 18.59 -9.95 -3.52
C ILE A 489 18.65 -9.74 -5.03
N THR A 490 18.73 -8.48 -5.46
CA THR A 490 18.76 -8.16 -6.89
C THR A 490 20.14 -8.31 -7.49
N GLU A 491 20.20 -8.39 -8.83
CA GLU A 491 21.47 -8.32 -9.57
C GLU A 491 22.26 -7.04 -9.25
N GLU A 492 21.57 -5.90 -9.12
CA GLU A 492 22.19 -4.63 -8.76
C GLU A 492 22.79 -4.65 -7.34
N GLU A 493 22.09 -5.22 -6.36
CA GLU A 493 22.61 -5.39 -4.99
C GLU A 493 23.82 -6.34 -4.98
N ILE A 494 23.78 -7.45 -5.72
CA ILE A 494 24.91 -8.38 -5.81
C ILE A 494 26.11 -7.68 -6.42
N ALA A 495 25.94 -6.94 -7.52
CA ALA A 495 27.01 -6.19 -8.17
C ALA A 495 27.64 -5.15 -7.22
N ALA A 496 26.85 -4.56 -6.33
CA ALA A 496 27.29 -3.64 -5.28
C ALA A 496 27.88 -4.33 -4.03
N GLY A 497 28.02 -5.66 -4.02
CA GLY A 497 28.62 -6.43 -2.92
C GLY A 497 27.63 -6.88 -1.83
N GLY A 498 26.33 -6.90 -2.11
CA GLY A 498 25.27 -7.26 -1.16
C GLY A 498 25.33 -8.69 -0.61
N LEU A 499 26.09 -9.60 -1.24
CA LEU A 499 26.29 -10.97 -0.73
C LEU A 499 27.16 -11.04 0.54
N LYS A 500 27.72 -9.93 1.02
CA LYS A 500 28.55 -9.92 2.23
C LYS A 500 27.76 -10.21 3.52
N ASP A 501 26.45 -9.96 3.50
CA ASP A 501 25.57 -10.02 4.66
C ASP A 501 24.73 -11.32 4.72
N VAL A 502 25.04 -12.30 3.87
CA VAL A 502 24.38 -13.61 3.84
C VAL A 502 25.40 -14.75 3.79
N SER A 503 24.96 -15.95 4.19
CA SER A 503 25.76 -17.18 4.17
C SER A 503 25.44 -18.08 2.98
N ALA A 504 24.24 -17.94 2.40
CA ALA A 504 23.83 -18.70 1.22
C ALA A 504 23.06 -17.85 0.19
N LEU A 505 23.23 -18.20 -1.09
CA LEU A 505 22.47 -17.69 -2.22
C LEU A 505 21.72 -18.85 -2.88
N VAL A 506 20.39 -18.77 -2.89
CA VAL A 506 19.49 -19.70 -3.57
C VAL A 506 19.10 -19.10 -4.92
N VAL A 507 19.31 -19.85 -5.99
CA VAL A 507 19.03 -19.49 -7.37
C VAL A 507 17.91 -20.39 -7.87
N VAL A 508 16.76 -19.79 -8.19
CA VAL A 508 15.58 -20.51 -8.69
C VAL A 508 15.30 -20.07 -10.12
N ASN A 509 15.00 -21.02 -11.01
CA ASN A 509 14.53 -20.75 -12.37
C ASN A 509 15.45 -19.82 -13.20
N GLN A 510 16.77 -19.86 -12.98
CA GLN A 510 17.71 -19.01 -13.71
C GLN A 510 18.21 -19.70 -14.98
N THR A 511 17.76 -19.24 -16.15
CA THR A 511 18.15 -19.80 -17.44
C THR A 511 19.10 -18.92 -18.24
N PHE A 512 19.03 -17.60 -18.05
CA PHE A 512 19.88 -16.64 -18.75
C PHE A 512 21.12 -16.27 -17.94
N GLY A 513 22.24 -16.01 -18.65
CA GLY A 513 23.51 -15.65 -18.01
C GLY A 513 23.41 -14.35 -17.22
N LEU A 514 24.07 -14.30 -16.06
CA LEU A 514 24.09 -13.10 -15.21
C LEU A 514 25.16 -12.10 -15.71
N PRO A 515 24.97 -10.79 -15.45
CA PRO A 515 25.96 -9.77 -15.82
C PRO A 515 27.35 -10.05 -15.22
N PRO A 516 28.46 -9.69 -15.90
CA PRO A 516 29.82 -9.98 -15.42
C PRO A 516 30.11 -9.50 -13.98
N PRO A 517 29.66 -8.30 -13.53
CA PRO A 517 29.84 -7.88 -12.14
C PRO A 517 29.15 -8.81 -11.13
N VAL A 518 27.99 -9.37 -11.48
CA VAL A 518 27.23 -10.29 -10.63
C VAL A 518 27.96 -11.63 -10.52
N LEU A 519 28.47 -12.15 -11.65
CA LEU A 519 29.27 -13.38 -11.67
C LEU A 519 30.55 -13.25 -10.85
N ALA A 520 31.26 -12.12 -10.97
CA ALA A 520 32.47 -11.86 -10.19
C ALA A 520 32.18 -11.84 -8.69
N GLN A 521 31.07 -11.23 -8.27
CA GLN A 521 30.65 -11.19 -6.87
C GLN A 521 30.17 -12.55 -6.35
N ALA A 522 29.49 -13.34 -7.17
CA ALA A 522 29.14 -14.72 -6.85
C ALA A 522 30.39 -15.60 -6.67
N GLU A 523 31.39 -15.47 -7.55
CA GLU A 523 32.67 -16.18 -7.42
C GLU A 523 33.43 -15.76 -6.14
N ALA A 524 33.49 -14.46 -5.85
CA ALA A 524 34.09 -13.95 -4.62
C ALA A 524 33.34 -14.43 -3.37
N PHE A 525 32.02 -14.56 -3.44
CA PHE A 525 31.18 -15.12 -2.37
C PHE A 525 31.47 -16.59 -2.11
N TYR A 526 31.55 -17.40 -3.16
CA TYR A 526 31.94 -18.80 -3.04
C TYR A 526 33.36 -18.95 -2.47
N LYS A 527 34.34 -18.19 -2.98
CA LYS A 527 35.75 -18.26 -2.52
C LYS A 527 35.93 -17.91 -1.03
N ARG A 528 35.04 -17.10 -0.44
CA ARG A 528 35.06 -16.79 1.00
C ARG A 528 34.22 -17.75 1.86
N GLY A 529 33.74 -18.85 1.29
CA GLY A 529 32.97 -19.89 1.99
C GLY A 529 31.45 -19.75 1.90
N GLY A 530 30.94 -18.82 1.10
CA GLY A 530 29.51 -18.69 0.81
C GLY A 530 28.97 -19.89 0.02
N ARG A 531 27.73 -20.28 0.30
CA ARG A 531 27.07 -21.40 -0.42
C ARG A 531 26.19 -20.87 -1.55
N ILE A 532 26.36 -21.41 -2.74
CA ILE A 532 25.46 -21.14 -3.87
C ILE A 532 24.69 -22.42 -4.17
N ILE A 533 23.37 -22.35 -4.21
CA ILE A 533 22.50 -23.48 -4.51
C ILE A 533 21.61 -23.08 -5.67
N ALA A 534 21.69 -23.81 -6.78
CA ALA A 534 20.82 -23.61 -7.92
C ALA A 534 19.81 -24.75 -8.00
N ASP A 535 18.55 -24.43 -8.25
CA ASP A 535 17.53 -25.44 -8.42
C ASP A 535 17.74 -26.29 -9.68
N ALA A 536 17.00 -27.39 -9.80
CA ALA A 536 17.14 -28.30 -10.94
C ALA A 536 16.61 -27.70 -12.26
N SER A 537 15.76 -26.66 -12.21
CA SER A 537 15.27 -25.96 -13.39
C SER A 537 16.23 -24.88 -13.91
N SER A 538 17.15 -24.38 -13.07
CA SER A 538 18.17 -23.41 -13.49
C SER A 538 19.19 -24.04 -14.44
N THR A 539 19.44 -23.45 -15.61
CA THR A 539 20.38 -24.00 -16.60
C THR A 539 21.75 -23.35 -16.58
N ILE A 540 21.91 -22.21 -15.89
CA ILE A 540 23.21 -21.56 -15.78
C ILE A 540 24.17 -22.35 -14.87
N THR A 541 25.46 -22.20 -15.14
CA THR A 541 26.53 -22.70 -14.27
C THR A 541 27.11 -21.55 -13.48
N LEU A 542 27.07 -21.66 -12.15
CA LEU A 542 27.70 -20.70 -11.24
C LEU A 542 28.89 -21.35 -10.53
N PRO A 543 29.98 -20.60 -10.25
CA PRO A 543 31.15 -21.14 -9.57
C PRO A 543 30.79 -21.78 -8.22
N GLY A 544 31.09 -23.08 -8.07
CA GLY A 544 30.88 -23.80 -6.81
C GLY A 544 29.42 -24.03 -6.42
N ALA A 545 28.47 -23.81 -7.33
CA ALA A 545 27.06 -24.00 -7.04
C ALA A 545 26.67 -25.48 -6.92
N ALA A 546 26.02 -25.83 -5.81
CA ALA A 546 25.38 -27.12 -5.64
C ALA A 546 24.02 -27.15 -6.34
N ARG A 547 23.59 -28.34 -6.78
CA ARG A 547 22.25 -28.54 -7.33
C ARG A 547 21.28 -28.95 -6.22
N LEU A 548 20.13 -28.27 -6.17
CA LEU A 548 19.02 -28.66 -5.32
C LEU A 548 18.33 -29.89 -5.92
N ASP A 549 17.97 -30.84 -5.07
CA ASP A 549 17.13 -31.99 -5.44
C ASP A 549 15.64 -31.60 -5.51
N TYR A 550 15.38 -30.52 -6.26
CA TYR A 550 14.04 -30.00 -6.51
C TYR A 550 14.08 -29.09 -7.75
N ALA A 551 13.12 -29.27 -8.65
CA ALA A 551 12.92 -28.42 -9.82
C ALA A 551 11.73 -27.49 -9.53
N PHE A 552 11.98 -26.18 -9.41
CA PHE A 552 10.86 -25.25 -9.31
C PHE A 552 10.19 -25.12 -10.69
N PRO A 553 8.85 -25.12 -10.76
CA PRO A 553 8.18 -24.89 -12.03
C PRO A 553 8.32 -23.42 -12.46
N PHE A 554 8.45 -23.16 -13.76
CA PHE A 554 8.40 -21.80 -14.33
C PHE A 554 6.98 -21.21 -14.34
N ALA A 555 5.97 -22.09 -14.36
CA ALA A 555 4.55 -21.75 -14.28
C ALA A 555 3.82 -22.84 -13.48
N VAL A 556 2.92 -22.46 -12.57
CA VAL A 556 2.14 -23.43 -11.80
C VAL A 556 0.90 -23.86 -12.58
N PRO A 557 0.68 -25.18 -12.75
CA PRO A 557 -0.59 -25.69 -13.20
C PRO A 557 -1.68 -25.44 -12.13
N GLY A 558 -2.79 -24.76 -12.48
CA GLY A 558 -4.11 -25.10 -11.92
C GLY A 558 -4.86 -24.12 -11.08
N LYS A 559 -4.37 -22.90 -11.00
CA LYS A 559 -5.19 -21.76 -10.62
C LYS A 559 -4.98 -20.64 -11.63
N PRO A 560 -6.06 -20.00 -12.14
CA PRO A 560 -5.91 -18.81 -12.96
C PRO A 560 -5.16 -17.73 -12.15
N HIS A 561 -4.21 -17.04 -12.78
CA HIS A 561 -3.52 -15.92 -12.14
C HIS A 561 -4.47 -14.71 -12.12
N ASN A 562 -5.12 -14.51 -10.98
CA ASN A 562 -5.90 -13.32 -10.64
C ASN A 562 -7.22 -13.03 -11.40
N TRP A 563 -8.09 -12.36 -10.64
CA TRP A 563 -9.27 -11.55 -11.00
C TRP A 563 -10.48 -12.20 -11.67
N GLY A 564 -10.34 -13.37 -12.28
CA GLY A 564 -11.44 -14.03 -12.99
C GLY A 564 -12.19 -15.12 -12.22
N ALA A 565 -11.60 -15.71 -11.18
CA ALA A 565 -12.20 -16.87 -10.49
C ALA A 565 -12.41 -16.54 -9.01
N PRO A 566 -13.65 -16.29 -8.56
CA PRO A 566 -13.93 -16.14 -7.13
C PRO A 566 -13.58 -17.44 -6.39
N ASN A 567 -12.77 -17.27 -5.34
CA ASN A 567 -12.23 -18.32 -4.48
C ASN A 567 -13.37 -19.11 -3.81
N MET A 568 -13.54 -20.37 -4.19
CA MET A 568 -14.55 -21.25 -3.58
C MET A 568 -14.04 -21.83 -2.25
N VAL A 569 -14.89 -21.79 -1.22
CA VAL A 569 -14.64 -22.42 0.10
C VAL A 569 -14.48 -23.95 0.00
N ASN A 570 -14.98 -24.57 -1.08
CA ASN A 570 -15.10 -26.02 -1.24
C ASN A 570 -14.05 -26.66 -2.19
N GLY A 571 -13.11 -25.88 -2.77
CA GLY A 571 -12.07 -26.37 -3.71
C GLY A 571 -10.71 -26.67 -3.05
N GLU A 572 -9.67 -26.97 -3.85
CA GLU A 572 -8.28 -27.06 -3.38
C GLU A 572 -7.77 -25.72 -2.88
N ASN A 573 -7.93 -25.46 -1.60
CA ASN A 573 -7.44 -24.26 -0.97
C ASN A 573 -5.93 -24.29 -0.69
N ASP A 574 -5.32 -23.15 -0.39
CA ASP A 574 -3.88 -23.04 -0.10
C ASP A 574 -3.44 -23.85 1.09
N ALA A 575 -4.30 -24.08 2.09
CA ALA A 575 -3.96 -24.99 3.17
C ALA A 575 -3.62 -26.38 2.60
N ILE A 576 -4.46 -26.88 1.70
CA ILE A 576 -4.24 -28.14 0.98
C ILE A 576 -3.03 -28.04 0.04
N LEU A 577 -2.86 -26.94 -0.71
CA LEU A 577 -1.74 -26.80 -1.65
C LEU A 577 -0.40 -26.69 -0.91
N LEU A 578 -0.32 -25.88 0.14
CA LEU A 578 0.85 -25.71 0.98
C LEU A 578 1.29 -27.04 1.58
N ASP A 579 0.38 -27.85 2.12
CA ASP A 579 0.69 -29.19 2.63
C ASP A 579 1.20 -30.15 1.53
N ARG A 580 0.91 -29.90 0.24
CA ARG A 580 1.44 -30.70 -0.88
C ARG A 580 2.88 -30.34 -1.25
N TRP A 581 3.18 -29.06 -1.41
CA TRP A 581 4.48 -28.64 -1.93
C TRP A 581 5.51 -28.34 -0.83
N LEU A 582 5.09 -27.85 0.34
CA LEU A 582 6.01 -27.41 1.40
C LEU A 582 6.93 -28.53 1.88
N PRO A 583 6.45 -29.77 2.18
CA PRO A 583 7.33 -30.82 2.68
C PRO A 583 8.45 -31.19 1.72
N ALA A 584 8.15 -31.24 0.42
CA ALA A 584 9.14 -31.58 -0.61
C ALA A 584 10.22 -30.50 -0.73
N ILE A 585 9.82 -29.23 -0.82
CA ILE A 585 10.73 -28.09 -0.95
C ILE A 585 11.56 -27.91 0.32
N ALA A 586 10.90 -27.94 1.49
CA ALA A 586 11.56 -27.76 2.78
C ALA A 586 12.59 -28.86 3.05
N LYS A 587 12.29 -30.12 2.67
CA LYS A 587 13.26 -31.22 2.78
C LYS A 587 14.48 -30.99 1.89
N ALA A 588 14.28 -30.61 0.63
CA ALA A 588 15.37 -30.36 -0.31
C ALA A 588 16.27 -29.19 0.15
N LEU A 589 15.65 -28.06 0.52
CA LEU A 589 16.37 -26.88 1.01
C LEU A 589 17.08 -27.15 2.34
N GLY A 590 16.41 -27.84 3.28
CA GLY A 590 16.99 -28.20 4.57
C GLY A 590 18.21 -29.11 4.43
N ALA A 591 18.19 -30.06 3.50
CA ALA A 591 19.33 -30.92 3.20
C ALA A 591 20.50 -30.13 2.57
N ALA A 592 20.22 -29.18 1.68
CA ALA A 592 21.24 -28.39 0.99
C ALA A 592 21.88 -27.32 1.89
N LEU A 593 21.09 -26.66 2.74
CA LEU A 593 21.54 -25.56 3.59
C LEU A 593 22.03 -26.03 4.97
N GLY A 594 21.37 -27.01 5.58
CA GLY A 594 21.64 -27.45 6.94
C GLY A 594 21.56 -26.29 7.95
N ASP A 595 22.63 -26.06 8.72
CA ASP A 595 22.68 -24.96 9.67
C ASP A 595 23.28 -23.66 9.05
N SER A 596 23.70 -23.67 7.78
CA SER A 596 24.27 -22.48 7.12
C SER A 596 23.22 -21.38 6.90
N GLY A 597 23.46 -20.18 7.43
CA GLY A 597 22.53 -19.05 7.34
C GLY A 597 21.32 -19.18 8.27
N ARG A 598 21.25 -20.23 9.08
CA ARG A 598 20.29 -20.36 10.17
C ARG A 598 20.79 -19.48 11.31
N GLY A 599 19.91 -18.78 12.00
CA GLY A 599 20.37 -17.93 13.09
C GLY A 599 20.30 -18.61 14.46
N VAL A 600 19.75 -17.97 15.49
CA VAL A 600 19.99 -18.33 16.90
C VAL A 600 19.15 -19.48 17.46
N PHE A 601 18.01 -19.83 16.82
CA PHE A 601 17.20 -20.98 17.19
C PHE A 601 16.81 -21.85 15.98
N LYS A 602 16.54 -23.13 16.25
CA LYS A 602 15.80 -24.02 15.37
C LYS A 602 14.68 -24.75 16.10
N SER A 603 13.61 -25.08 15.39
CA SER A 603 12.59 -25.99 15.92
C SER A 603 13.15 -27.42 16.01
N ASP A 604 12.83 -28.10 17.12
CA ASP A 604 13.10 -29.53 17.31
C ASP A 604 12.30 -30.40 16.32
N ALA A 605 11.08 -29.98 15.96
CA ALA A 605 10.25 -30.63 14.94
C ALA A 605 10.73 -30.40 13.49
N GLY A 606 11.71 -29.51 13.26
CA GLY A 606 12.27 -29.24 11.95
C GLY A 606 11.23 -28.71 10.96
N TYR A 607 11.11 -29.31 9.78
CA TYR A 607 10.15 -28.87 8.75
C TYR A 607 8.69 -29.18 9.10
N ALA A 608 8.43 -30.07 10.07
CA ALA A 608 7.07 -30.37 10.54
C ALA A 608 6.55 -29.31 11.53
N ALA A 609 7.41 -28.38 11.97
CA ALA A 609 7.06 -27.29 12.85
C ALA A 609 5.90 -26.46 12.29
N ARG A 610 4.93 -26.13 13.14
CA ARG A 610 3.89 -25.13 12.85
C ARG A 610 4.28 -23.72 13.31
N THR A 611 5.56 -23.51 13.59
CA THR A 611 6.13 -22.23 14.02
C THR A 611 7.18 -21.76 13.01
N THR A 612 7.04 -20.52 12.54
CA THR A 612 8.09 -19.83 11.79
C THR A 612 9.03 -19.12 12.75
N LEU A 613 10.33 -19.13 12.45
CA LEU A 613 11.36 -18.47 13.25
C LEU A 613 12.11 -17.46 12.37
N LEU A 614 11.86 -16.17 12.58
CA LEU A 614 12.55 -15.07 11.88
C LEU A 614 13.47 -14.33 12.84
N GLN A 615 14.46 -13.60 12.32
CA GLN A 615 15.56 -13.09 13.13
C GLN A 615 15.99 -11.68 12.82
N LEU A 616 16.46 -11.00 13.85
CA LEU A 616 16.99 -9.65 13.80
C LEU A 616 18.36 -9.60 14.47
N ASP A 617 19.25 -8.83 13.86
CA ASP A 617 20.51 -8.42 14.43
C ASP A 617 20.35 -7.08 15.16
N GLY A 618 20.36 -7.15 16.49
CA GLY A 618 20.33 -5.98 17.36
C GLY A 618 21.71 -5.36 17.60
N GLY A 619 22.78 -5.87 16.99
CA GLY A 619 24.15 -5.41 17.19
C GLY A 619 25.02 -6.42 17.96
N PRO A 620 26.25 -6.02 18.33
CA PRO A 620 27.29 -6.94 18.81
C PRO A 620 26.89 -7.84 19.99
N ASP A 621 26.05 -7.35 20.90
CA ASP A 621 25.64 -8.08 22.09
C ASP A 621 24.20 -8.60 22.06
N ALA A 622 23.43 -8.36 21.00
CA ALA A 622 21.99 -8.67 20.98
C ALA A 622 21.53 -9.25 19.63
N LYS A 623 20.91 -10.43 19.69
CA LYS A 623 20.15 -11.02 18.58
C LYS A 623 18.72 -11.29 19.03
N TYR A 624 17.77 -11.26 18.09
CA TYR A 624 16.38 -11.57 18.38
C TYR A 624 15.85 -12.68 17.48
N ALA A 625 14.95 -13.48 18.03
CA ALA A 625 14.16 -14.46 17.29
C ALA A 625 12.66 -14.20 17.51
N VAL A 626 11.92 -14.13 16.42
CA VAL A 626 10.47 -13.96 16.39
C VAL A 626 9.86 -15.30 16.03
N ALA A 627 9.12 -15.89 16.96
CA ALA A 627 8.38 -17.11 16.77
C ALA A 627 6.93 -16.78 16.42
N VAL A 628 6.45 -17.26 15.27
CA VAL A 628 5.09 -16.98 14.76
C VAL A 628 4.28 -18.27 14.64
N ASN A 629 3.05 -18.26 15.15
CA ASN A 629 2.12 -19.38 15.04
C ASN A 629 1.54 -19.42 13.64
N ASP A 630 2.09 -20.31 12.84
CA ASP A 630 1.75 -20.50 11.44
C ASP A 630 0.97 -21.81 11.23
N SER A 631 0.20 -22.18 12.25
CA SER A 631 -0.90 -23.12 12.12
C SER A 631 -2.12 -22.45 11.50
N TRP A 632 -2.96 -23.27 10.88
CA TRP A 632 -4.26 -22.87 10.39
C TRP A 632 -5.27 -23.99 10.61
N ILE A 633 -6.56 -23.64 10.65
CA ILE A 633 -7.65 -24.60 10.78
C ILE A 633 -8.39 -24.70 9.45
N ALA A 634 -9.23 -23.71 9.15
CA ALA A 634 -10.08 -23.65 7.96
C ALA A 634 -9.67 -22.54 7.00
N THR A 635 -9.26 -21.40 7.53
CA THR A 635 -8.78 -20.23 6.77
C THR A 635 -7.36 -19.88 7.22
N GLN A 636 -6.63 -19.04 6.46
CA GLN A 636 -5.35 -18.49 6.96
C GLN A 636 -5.52 -17.61 8.21
N ALA A 637 -6.75 -17.22 8.58
CA ALA A 637 -7.01 -16.36 9.73
C ALA A 637 -7.29 -17.14 11.02
N ASP A 638 -7.84 -18.35 10.92
CA ASP A 638 -8.02 -19.27 12.05
C ASP A 638 -6.73 -20.02 12.33
N TRP A 639 -6.50 -20.37 13.59
CA TRP A 639 -5.28 -21.03 14.03
C TRP A 639 -5.57 -21.92 15.23
N HIS A 640 -4.69 -22.88 15.50
CA HIS A 640 -4.81 -23.80 16.62
C HIS A 640 -3.64 -23.63 17.61
N ALA A 641 -3.79 -24.14 18.82
CA ALA A 641 -2.75 -24.07 19.82
C ALA A 641 -1.46 -24.78 19.33
N VAL A 642 -0.32 -24.09 19.43
CA VAL A 642 1.01 -24.61 19.06
C VAL A 642 1.93 -24.49 20.25
N ARG A 643 2.62 -25.59 20.57
CA ARG A 643 3.71 -25.65 21.54
C ARG A 643 4.90 -26.27 20.83
N GLU A 644 6.01 -25.55 20.79
CA GLU A 644 7.20 -25.94 20.04
C GLU A 644 8.42 -25.88 20.96
N ARG A 645 9.37 -26.79 20.77
CA ARG A 645 10.64 -26.77 21.48
C ARG A 645 11.72 -26.16 20.60
N LEU A 646 12.28 -25.03 21.04
CA LEU A 646 13.32 -24.31 20.32
C LEU A 646 14.70 -24.70 20.84
N LEU A 647 15.57 -25.18 19.96
CA LEU A 647 16.95 -25.54 20.26
C LEU A 647 17.88 -24.37 19.92
N PRO A 648 18.71 -23.89 20.86
CA PRO A 648 19.76 -22.91 20.56
C PRO A 648 20.73 -23.43 19.49
N CYS A 649 21.05 -22.59 18.50
CA CYS A 649 22.08 -22.84 17.50
C CYS A 649 22.89 -21.57 17.25
N HIS A 650 24.17 -21.69 16.90
CA HIS A 650 25.07 -20.55 16.62
C HIS A 650 25.14 -19.46 17.71
N MET A 651 24.75 -19.78 18.94
CA MET A 651 24.87 -18.86 20.08
C MET A 651 26.25 -19.01 20.74
N PRO A 652 26.92 -17.90 21.09
CA PRO A 652 28.09 -17.94 21.95
C PRO A 652 27.81 -18.64 23.30
N PRO A 653 28.80 -19.35 23.88
CA PRO A 653 28.68 -19.86 25.24
C PRO A 653 28.38 -18.74 26.23
N GLY A 654 27.42 -18.96 27.14
CA GLY A 654 27.03 -17.97 28.15
C GLY A 654 26.00 -16.92 27.68
N THR A 655 25.54 -16.99 26.43
CA THR A 655 24.41 -16.17 25.95
C THR A 655 23.19 -16.36 26.86
N THR A 656 22.58 -15.25 27.28
CA THR A 656 21.37 -15.23 28.11
C THR A 656 20.14 -15.03 27.23
N ILE A 657 19.12 -15.86 27.42
CA ILE A 657 17.86 -15.82 26.69
C ILE A 657 16.80 -15.11 27.53
N TYR A 658 16.02 -14.25 26.89
CA TYR A 658 14.86 -13.56 27.44
C TYR A 658 13.64 -13.82 26.56
N ASP A 659 12.47 -13.89 27.18
CA ASP A 659 11.16 -13.86 26.52
C ASP A 659 10.62 -12.44 26.69
N CYS A 660 10.80 -11.61 25.66
CA CYS A 660 10.43 -10.20 25.67
C CYS A 660 8.91 -10.01 25.72
N THR A 661 8.17 -10.99 25.22
CA THR A 661 6.71 -10.99 25.24
C THR A 661 6.19 -11.18 26.66
N ALA A 662 6.85 -12.01 27.47
CA ALA A 662 6.52 -12.20 28.88
C ALA A 662 7.36 -11.33 29.84
N GLU A 663 8.30 -10.55 29.32
CA GLU A 663 9.25 -9.72 30.07
C GLU A 663 9.98 -10.50 31.17
N ARG A 664 10.52 -11.66 30.79
CA ARG A 664 11.19 -12.57 31.72
C ARG A 664 12.50 -13.11 31.17
N ARG A 665 13.46 -13.28 32.07
CA ARG A 665 14.70 -14.02 31.82
C ARG A 665 14.44 -15.53 31.83
N LEU A 666 14.92 -16.24 30.81
CA LEU A 666 14.82 -17.71 30.71
C LEU A 666 16.10 -18.43 31.15
N GLY A 667 17.23 -17.73 31.25
CA GLY A 667 18.52 -18.27 31.69
C GLY A 667 19.56 -18.31 30.57
N THR A 668 20.63 -19.06 30.77
CA THR A 668 21.68 -19.26 29.76
C THR A 668 21.21 -20.18 28.64
N ALA A 669 21.83 -20.10 27.47
CA ALA A 669 21.48 -20.85 26.26
C ALA A 669 21.16 -22.34 26.53
N ALA A 670 19.87 -22.65 26.52
CA ALA A 670 19.29 -23.97 26.71
C ALA A 670 18.01 -24.09 25.85
N PRO A 671 17.50 -25.30 25.58
CA PRO A 671 16.22 -25.47 24.90
C PRO A 671 15.09 -24.66 25.57
N VAL A 672 14.28 -23.99 24.76
CA VAL A 672 13.17 -23.13 25.20
C VAL A 672 11.84 -23.74 24.78
N GLU A 673 10.91 -23.84 25.71
CA GLU A 673 9.51 -24.16 25.41
C GLU A 673 8.78 -22.91 24.90
N CYS A 674 8.43 -22.91 23.63
CA CYS A 674 7.71 -21.85 22.96
C CYS A 674 6.21 -22.17 22.92
N ASP A 675 5.46 -21.59 23.86
CA ASP A 675 4.01 -21.77 23.95
C ASP A 675 3.24 -20.65 23.24
N LEU A 676 2.69 -20.96 22.07
CA LEU A 676 1.86 -20.09 21.24
C LEU A 676 0.37 -20.48 21.31
N SER A 677 -0.07 -21.15 22.38
CA SER A 677 -1.48 -21.52 22.58
C SER A 677 -2.39 -20.34 22.89
N ARG A 678 -1.83 -19.26 23.45
CA ARG A 678 -2.55 -18.04 23.86
C ARG A 678 -2.04 -16.77 23.18
N THR A 679 -1.20 -16.91 22.17
CA THR A 679 -0.66 -15.81 21.37
C THR A 679 -0.23 -16.38 20.04
N THR A 680 -0.32 -15.58 18.98
CA THR A 680 0.19 -15.98 17.69
C THR A 680 1.64 -15.57 17.45
N ALA A 681 2.27 -14.87 18.40
CA ALA A 681 3.69 -14.51 18.30
C ALA A 681 4.40 -14.45 19.67
N ARG A 682 5.70 -14.74 19.67
CA ARG A 682 6.64 -14.46 20.77
C ARG A 682 7.94 -13.87 20.23
N VAL A 683 8.55 -12.97 20.99
CA VAL A 683 9.86 -12.39 20.69
C VAL A 683 10.84 -12.82 21.77
N TYR A 684 11.93 -13.46 21.38
CA TYR A 684 13.03 -13.85 22.25
C TYR A 684 14.25 -13.00 21.96
N ALA A 685 14.92 -12.50 23.02
CA ALA A 685 16.21 -11.85 22.91
C ALA A 685 17.32 -12.80 23.39
N CYS A 686 18.41 -12.84 22.66
CA CYS A 686 19.60 -13.62 22.96
C CYS A 686 20.77 -12.65 23.12
N LEU A 687 21.14 -12.36 24.38
CA LEU A 687 22.20 -11.40 24.67
C LEU A 687 23.50 -12.10 25.02
N GLY A 688 24.61 -11.72 24.38
CA GLY A 688 25.94 -12.21 24.72
C GLY A 688 26.39 -11.84 26.14
N ARG A 689 25.79 -10.79 26.71
CA ARG A 689 26.01 -10.33 28.09
C ARG A 689 24.68 -10.04 28.79
N GLU A 690 24.54 -10.54 30.01
CA GLU A 690 23.34 -10.34 30.82
C GLU A 690 23.19 -8.87 31.27
N ILE A 691 21.95 -8.36 31.32
CA ILE A 691 21.67 -7.02 31.84
C ILE A 691 21.83 -7.03 33.36
N GLY A 692 22.80 -6.25 33.85
CA GLY A 692 23.07 -6.04 35.27
C GLY A 692 22.38 -4.80 35.84
N ARG A 693 22.20 -3.74 35.06
CA ARG A 693 21.51 -2.50 35.50
C ARG A 693 21.06 -1.62 34.34
N ILE A 694 20.09 -0.75 34.63
CA ILE A 694 19.68 0.34 33.73
C ILE A 694 20.41 1.62 34.14
N ALA A 695 21.17 2.21 33.22
CA ALA A 695 21.77 3.52 33.38
C ALA A 695 20.85 4.59 32.78
N LEU A 696 20.08 5.22 33.67
CA LEU A 696 19.19 6.33 33.37
C LEU A 696 19.86 7.64 33.81
N ALA A 697 19.80 8.65 32.94
CA ALA A 697 20.23 10.01 33.24
C ALA A 697 19.20 11.02 32.72
N ALA A 698 18.94 12.08 33.49
CA ALA A 698 18.03 13.15 33.12
C ALA A 698 18.52 14.52 33.60
N GLU A 699 18.20 15.57 32.85
CA GLU A 699 18.31 16.96 33.32
C GLU A 699 17.39 17.17 34.54
N GLN A 700 17.93 17.68 35.65
CA GLN A 700 17.26 17.64 36.96
C GLN A 700 16.35 18.84 37.27
N ASN A 701 16.66 19.99 36.69
CA ASN A 701 15.86 21.20 36.85
C ASN A 701 15.41 21.66 35.46
N ALA A 702 14.20 21.28 35.07
CA ALA A 702 13.56 21.83 33.89
C ALA A 702 12.81 23.10 34.31
N HIS A 703 13.37 24.26 33.98
CA HIS A 703 12.75 25.56 34.29
C HIS A 703 11.75 26.01 33.22
N GLU A 704 11.86 25.49 32.00
CA GLU A 704 10.95 25.66 30.87
C GLU A 704 11.50 24.90 29.64
N GLY A 705 10.62 24.41 28.77
CA GLY A 705 10.99 23.93 27.43
C GLY A 705 11.08 22.41 27.31
N SER A 706 12.08 21.77 27.94
CA SER A 706 12.24 20.30 27.83
C SER A 706 13.08 19.67 28.95
N VAL A 707 12.96 18.35 29.10
CA VAL A 707 13.85 17.50 29.90
C VAL A 707 14.66 16.61 28.96
N GLY A 708 15.98 16.79 28.93
CA GLY A 708 16.89 15.84 28.28
C GLY A 708 16.99 14.52 29.03
N VAL A 709 16.79 13.40 28.33
CA VAL A 709 16.81 12.03 28.87
C VAL A 709 17.81 11.18 28.09
N SER A 710 18.57 10.34 28.79
CA SER A 710 19.44 9.32 28.22
C SER A 710 19.27 7.98 28.92
N VAL A 711 19.19 6.91 28.13
CA VAL A 711 19.06 5.53 28.60
C VAL A 711 20.16 4.68 27.98
N SER A 712 20.76 3.80 28.78
CA SER A 712 21.64 2.71 28.36
C SER A 712 21.49 1.54 29.31
N PHE A 713 21.84 0.34 28.85
CA PHE A 713 21.79 -0.89 29.65
C PHE A 713 23.21 -1.39 29.88
N LEU A 714 23.54 -1.75 31.12
CA LEU A 714 24.89 -2.14 31.51
C LEU A 714 24.87 -3.56 32.08
N ASP A 715 25.95 -4.31 31.85
CA ASP A 715 26.15 -5.63 32.45
C ASP A 715 26.51 -5.56 33.95
N SER A 716 26.68 -6.71 34.59
CA SER A 716 27.07 -6.80 36.02
C SER A 716 28.46 -6.19 36.30
N GLY A 717 29.34 -6.15 35.30
CA GLY A 717 30.64 -5.47 35.34
C GLY A 717 30.55 -3.96 35.08
N GLY A 718 29.36 -3.44 34.81
CA GLY A 718 29.10 -2.03 34.55
C GLY A 718 29.45 -1.54 33.14
N LYS A 719 29.75 -2.45 32.19
CA LYS A 719 29.99 -2.09 30.78
C LYS A 719 28.67 -2.00 30.01
N PRO A 720 28.52 -1.08 29.04
CA PRO A 720 27.33 -1.01 28.20
C PRO A 720 27.10 -2.28 27.39
N ILE A 721 25.84 -2.70 27.29
CA ILE A 721 25.36 -3.68 26.31
C ILE A 721 25.28 -2.95 24.97
N ARG A 722 26.16 -3.31 24.02
CA ARG A 722 26.17 -2.73 22.68
C ARG A 722 25.16 -3.47 21.82
N GLY A 723 23.94 -3.00 21.87
CA GLY A 723 22.86 -3.48 21.04
C GLY A 723 21.55 -2.79 21.32
N VAL A 724 20.60 -3.01 20.42
CA VAL A 724 19.22 -2.56 20.52
C VAL A 724 18.56 -3.29 21.68
N VAL A 725 18.07 -2.56 22.67
CA VAL A 725 17.32 -3.07 23.82
C VAL A 725 16.00 -2.31 23.91
N PRO A 726 14.84 -2.99 23.82
CA PRO A 726 13.53 -2.35 23.88
C PRO A 726 13.13 -2.01 25.33
N PHE A 727 12.51 -0.85 25.53
CA PHE A 727 12.09 -0.36 26.84
C PHE A 727 10.90 0.62 26.76
N CYS A 728 10.20 0.78 27.88
CA CYS A 728 9.16 1.79 28.07
C CYS A 728 9.70 2.93 28.95
N LEU A 729 9.62 4.18 28.47
CA LEU A 729 9.97 5.41 29.18
C LEU A 729 8.70 6.15 29.59
N SER A 730 8.58 6.55 30.85
CA SER A 730 7.43 7.30 31.35
C SER A 730 7.83 8.48 32.23
N LEU A 731 7.06 9.56 32.16
CA LEU A 731 7.21 10.75 33.01
C LEU A 731 5.88 11.02 33.71
N ARG A 732 5.87 10.95 35.04
CA ARG A 732 4.66 10.95 35.88
C ARG A 732 4.78 11.86 37.10
N SER A 733 3.68 12.44 37.55
CA SER A 733 3.60 13.19 38.82
C SER A 733 2.74 12.41 39.81
N GLY A 734 3.32 12.04 40.96
CA GLY A 734 2.63 11.19 41.94
C GLY A 734 2.05 9.90 41.32
N GLN A 735 0.91 9.43 41.83
CA GLN A 735 0.19 8.27 41.27
C GLN A 735 -0.85 8.65 40.18
N ASP A 736 -1.20 9.93 40.02
CA ASP A 736 -2.43 10.31 39.30
C ASP A 736 -2.22 10.94 37.91
N MET A 737 -1.00 11.35 37.53
CA MET A 737 -0.77 12.03 36.24
C MET A 737 0.39 11.45 35.44
N VAL A 738 0.09 10.93 34.25
CA VAL A 738 1.05 10.48 33.25
C VAL A 738 1.14 11.52 32.13
N LEU A 739 2.31 12.15 31.96
CA LEU A 739 2.53 13.08 30.85
C LEU A 739 2.99 12.32 29.59
N TYR A 740 3.91 11.37 29.77
CA TYR A 740 4.45 10.54 28.69
C TYR A 740 4.49 9.07 29.08
N GLU A 741 4.19 8.21 28.11
CA GLU A 741 4.45 6.77 28.13
C GLU A 741 4.90 6.37 26.72
N LEU A 742 6.20 6.13 26.56
CA LEU A 742 6.88 6.01 25.27
C LEU A 742 7.57 4.67 25.15
N TYR A 743 7.23 3.89 24.13
CA TYR A 743 7.96 2.66 23.78
C TYR A 743 9.09 2.98 22.80
N ARG A 744 10.33 2.66 23.19
CA ARG A 744 11.56 3.02 22.47
C ARG A 744 12.58 1.88 22.60
N SER A 745 13.68 2.01 21.87
CA SER A 745 14.84 1.13 22.01
C SER A 745 16.13 1.93 22.00
N THR A 746 17.22 1.32 22.47
CA THR A 746 18.57 1.83 22.19
C THR A 746 18.96 1.56 20.74
N ASP A 747 19.94 2.30 20.23
CA ASP A 747 20.62 2.01 18.98
C ASP A 747 21.51 0.76 19.08
N THR A 748 22.13 0.34 17.97
CA THR A 748 23.06 -0.79 17.92
C THR A 748 24.33 -0.61 18.78
N GLU A 749 24.62 0.61 19.24
CA GLU A 749 25.73 0.92 20.14
C GLU A 749 25.29 0.96 21.63
N GLY A 750 24.01 0.69 21.92
CA GLY A 750 23.47 0.62 23.28
C GLY A 750 23.05 1.97 23.86
N ASN A 751 22.82 2.98 23.03
CA ASN A 751 22.49 4.34 23.47
C ASN A 751 21.08 4.76 23.04
N PHE A 752 20.40 5.48 23.91
CA PHE A 752 19.18 6.22 23.55
C PHE A 752 19.23 7.63 24.16
N ARG A 753 18.75 8.61 23.40
CA ARG A 753 18.61 10.02 23.83
C ARG A 753 17.37 10.68 23.26
N ILE A 754 16.68 11.45 24.08
CA ILE A 754 15.52 12.25 23.68
C ILE A 754 15.40 13.52 24.53
N ARG A 755 14.82 14.58 23.98
CA ARG A 755 14.32 15.72 24.75
C ARG A 755 12.80 15.63 24.83
N LEU A 756 12.27 15.53 26.03
CA LEU A 756 10.82 15.50 26.28
C LEU A 756 10.34 16.95 26.50
N PRO A 757 9.45 17.51 25.66
CA PRO A 757 8.87 18.81 25.90
C PRO A 757 8.23 18.89 27.28
N VAL A 758 8.35 20.04 27.95
CA VAL A 758 7.67 20.30 29.22
C VAL A 758 6.79 21.52 29.02
N PRO A 759 5.46 21.33 29.02
CA PRO A 759 4.53 22.45 28.92
C PRO A 759 4.72 23.44 30.05
N ALA A 760 4.54 24.72 29.75
CA ALA A 760 4.81 25.80 30.70
C ALA A 760 3.69 25.97 31.74
N ASN A 761 2.49 25.44 31.51
CA ASN A 761 1.39 25.41 32.47
C ASN A 761 1.31 24.09 33.24
N LEU A 762 2.34 23.25 33.16
CA LEU A 762 2.46 22.03 33.93
C LEU A 762 2.67 22.35 35.42
N PRO A 763 2.07 21.62 36.37
CA PRO A 763 2.33 21.83 37.80
C PRO A 763 3.81 21.70 38.15
N ALA A 764 4.37 22.75 38.75
CA ALA A 764 5.71 22.72 39.31
C ALA A 764 5.76 21.72 40.48
N GLY A 765 6.90 21.06 40.65
CA GLY A 765 7.07 20.06 41.69
C GLY A 765 7.99 18.91 41.29
N GLU A 766 7.96 17.85 42.09
CA GLU A 766 8.69 16.62 41.82
C GLU A 766 7.91 15.70 40.89
N TRP A 767 8.60 15.24 39.85
CA TRP A 767 8.12 14.28 38.87
C TRP A 767 9.03 13.05 38.88
N THR A 768 8.50 11.91 38.47
CA THR A 768 9.24 10.66 38.36
C THR A 768 9.39 10.27 36.90
N LEU A 769 10.64 10.17 36.45
CA LEU A 769 11.01 9.56 35.18
C LEU A 769 11.28 8.07 35.42
N LYS A 770 10.50 7.15 34.84
CA LYS A 770 10.66 5.69 35.00
C LYS A 770 10.97 5.04 33.65
N VAL A 771 12.00 4.20 33.60
CA VAL A 771 12.32 3.28 32.50
C VAL A 771 12.00 1.86 32.95
N ARG A 772 11.32 1.08 32.11
CA ARG A 772 11.07 -0.35 32.27
C ARG A 772 11.68 -1.12 31.10
N CYS A 773 12.60 -2.05 31.36
CA CYS A 773 13.18 -2.93 30.35
C CYS A 773 12.13 -3.95 29.87
N GLN A 774 11.98 -4.11 28.55
CA GLN A 774 11.05 -5.09 27.98
C GLN A 774 11.66 -6.50 27.84
N LEU A 775 12.90 -6.72 28.30
CA LEU A 775 13.51 -8.06 28.33
C LEU A 775 13.15 -8.81 29.61
N ASP A 776 13.23 -8.15 30.76
CA ASP A 776 13.10 -8.78 32.09
C ASP A 776 12.20 -8.02 33.06
N GLY A 777 11.53 -6.94 32.62
CA GLY A 777 10.62 -6.15 33.46
C GLY A 777 11.32 -5.27 34.50
N ARG A 778 12.65 -5.22 34.52
CA ARG A 778 13.42 -4.40 35.47
C ARG A 778 13.13 -2.93 35.26
N THR A 779 13.00 -2.19 36.36
CA THR A 779 12.76 -0.75 36.30
C THR A 779 13.88 0.07 36.91
N ALA A 780 14.08 1.28 36.40
CA ALA A 780 14.86 2.33 37.05
C ALA A 780 14.07 3.65 36.99
N SER A 781 14.12 4.42 38.06
CA SER A 781 13.41 5.69 38.15
C SER A 781 14.33 6.81 38.62
N LEU A 782 14.09 8.05 38.22
CA LEU A 782 14.76 9.25 38.74
C LEU A 782 13.73 10.31 39.08
N PRO A 783 13.89 11.05 40.19
CA PRO A 783 13.17 12.29 40.36
C PRO A 783 13.66 13.30 39.30
N VAL A 784 12.75 14.16 38.85
CA VAL A 784 13.01 15.32 38.00
C VAL A 784 12.21 16.47 38.60
N ARG A 785 12.85 17.61 38.84
CA ARG A 785 12.17 18.79 39.34
C ARG A 785 11.73 19.67 38.17
N ILE A 786 10.44 19.88 38.08
CA ILE A 786 9.86 20.84 37.14
C ILE A 786 9.67 22.15 37.92
N GLY A 787 10.36 23.20 37.47
CA GLY A 787 10.28 24.52 38.08
C GLY A 787 8.98 25.25 37.74
N GLU A 788 8.67 26.31 38.49
CA GLU A 788 7.65 27.26 38.05
C GLU A 788 8.10 27.96 36.76
N ALA A 789 7.14 28.10 35.85
CA ALA A 789 7.36 28.81 34.61
C ALA A 789 7.62 30.31 34.87
N ARG A 790 8.77 30.81 34.42
CA ARG A 790 9.16 32.22 34.42
C ARG A 790 8.40 32.99 33.34
N THR A 791 7.40 33.77 33.74
CA THR A 791 6.75 34.82 32.91
C THR A 791 6.48 34.39 31.45
N VAL A 792 5.72 33.31 31.27
CA VAL A 792 5.45 32.76 29.93
C VAL A 792 4.39 33.58 29.21
N ARG A 793 4.70 34.01 27.99
CA ARG A 793 3.71 34.55 27.05
C ARG A 793 3.20 33.43 26.16
N TYR A 794 2.09 32.81 26.55
CA TYR A 794 1.39 31.82 25.71
C TYR A 794 0.81 32.44 24.45
N ALA A 795 0.60 33.75 24.43
CA ALA A 795 0.07 34.42 23.27
C ALA A 795 0.55 35.87 23.15
N ARG A 796 0.55 36.41 21.93
CA ARG A 796 0.99 37.77 21.62
C ARG A 796 0.04 38.47 20.67
N ALA A 797 -0.09 39.79 20.82
CA ALA A 797 -0.84 40.62 19.88
C ALA A 797 -0.15 40.64 18.51
N TRP A 798 -0.93 40.50 17.46
CA TRP A 798 -0.49 40.67 16.09
C TRP A 798 -0.56 42.15 15.70
N ASN A 799 0.62 42.75 15.52
CA ASN A 799 0.77 44.20 15.34
C ASN A 799 0.96 44.63 13.88
N CYS A 800 0.94 43.69 12.93
CA CYS A 800 1.02 43.98 11.50
C CYS A 800 -0.39 44.12 10.91
N ASN A 801 -0.57 45.03 9.95
CA ASN A 801 -1.82 45.16 9.21
C ASN A 801 -1.98 44.08 8.13
N VAL A 802 -0.92 43.31 7.86
CA VAL A 802 -0.93 42.27 6.83
C VAL A 802 -0.42 40.95 7.43
N ILE A 803 -1.08 39.86 7.04
CA ILE A 803 -0.63 38.49 7.27
C ILE A 803 -0.21 37.93 5.91
N VAL A 804 0.97 37.31 5.83
CA VAL A 804 1.46 36.68 4.58
C VAL A 804 1.54 35.17 4.78
N ARG A 805 1.02 34.44 3.79
CA ARG A 805 1.26 33.00 3.63
C ARG A 805 2.03 32.76 2.33
N ASN A 806 3.05 31.90 2.43
CA ASN A 806 4.02 31.58 1.38
C ASN A 806 4.75 32.84 0.86
N ARG A 807 5.46 33.52 1.77
CA ARG A 807 6.26 34.72 1.41
C ARG A 807 7.28 34.42 0.31
N ALA A 808 7.89 33.23 0.33
CA ALA A 808 8.89 32.84 -0.66
C ALA A 808 8.31 32.84 -2.08
N ALA A 809 7.14 32.23 -2.28
CA ALA A 809 6.44 32.26 -3.56
C ALA A 809 6.01 33.66 -3.98
N LEU A 810 5.50 34.47 -3.03
CA LEU A 810 5.15 35.86 -3.28
C LEU A 810 6.36 36.64 -3.81
N THR A 811 7.51 36.55 -3.14
CA THR A 811 8.74 37.24 -3.55
C THR A 811 9.25 36.73 -4.91
N LYS A 812 9.18 35.42 -5.17
CA LYS A 812 9.56 34.82 -6.45
C LYS A 812 8.67 35.31 -7.60
N ALA A 813 7.36 35.33 -7.41
CA ALA A 813 6.38 35.73 -8.42
C ALA A 813 6.41 37.24 -8.74
N LEU A 814 6.90 38.06 -7.79
CA LEU A 814 7.03 39.52 -7.91
C LEU A 814 8.48 39.98 -8.12
N ALA A 815 9.38 39.10 -8.57
CA ALA A 815 10.75 39.46 -8.86
C ALA A 815 10.83 40.47 -10.02
N THR A 816 11.84 41.35 -10.01
CA THR A 816 12.06 42.34 -11.07
C THR A 816 12.09 41.69 -12.46
N GLY A 817 11.34 42.26 -13.41
CA GLY A 817 11.18 41.73 -14.77
C GLY A 817 10.01 40.76 -14.94
N SER A 818 9.33 40.35 -13.87
CA SER A 818 8.14 39.49 -13.96
C SER A 818 6.96 40.21 -14.60
N ARG A 819 6.08 39.44 -15.26
CA ARG A 819 4.80 39.92 -15.80
C ARG A 819 3.63 39.39 -14.97
N VAL A 820 2.70 40.27 -14.63
CA VAL A 820 1.54 39.99 -13.77
C VAL A 820 0.27 40.59 -14.36
N ILE A 821 -0.83 39.83 -14.33
CA ILE A 821 -2.16 40.29 -14.72
C ILE A 821 -3.02 40.55 -13.48
N ILE A 822 -3.73 41.68 -13.44
CA ILE A 822 -4.70 42.04 -12.39
C ILE A 822 -6.10 42.03 -13.05
N PRO A 823 -6.84 40.90 -13.00
CA PRO A 823 -8.18 40.83 -13.59
C PRO A 823 -9.22 41.51 -12.68
N LEU A 824 -10.06 42.35 -13.27
CA LEU A 824 -11.24 42.94 -12.64
C LEU A 824 -12.49 42.39 -13.33
N PHE A 825 -13.19 41.48 -12.66
CA PHE A 825 -14.43 40.89 -13.15
C PHE A 825 -15.62 41.85 -12.97
N GLU A 826 -16.66 41.68 -13.77
CA GLU A 826 -17.88 42.48 -13.63
C GLU A 826 -18.64 42.06 -12.37
N THR A 827 -18.87 43.01 -11.46
CA THR A 827 -19.62 42.81 -10.22
C THR A 827 -20.62 43.94 -10.00
N THR A 828 -21.81 43.59 -9.52
CA THR A 828 -22.91 44.54 -9.23
C THR A 828 -23.00 44.90 -7.75
N ASN A 829 -22.09 44.37 -6.92
CA ASN A 829 -22.13 44.54 -5.48
C ASN A 829 -21.52 45.89 -5.07
N SER A 830 -21.80 46.31 -3.83
CA SER A 830 -21.20 47.50 -3.21
C SER A 830 -19.67 47.49 -3.21
N CYS A 831 -19.06 46.33 -3.47
CA CYS A 831 -17.62 46.14 -3.44
C CYS A 831 -16.87 46.60 -4.70
N ALA A 832 -17.59 46.84 -5.80
CA ALA A 832 -17.03 47.34 -7.06
C ALA A 832 -16.24 48.67 -6.89
N ALA A 833 -16.68 49.52 -5.96
CA ALA A 833 -16.14 50.87 -5.78
C ALA A 833 -14.70 50.91 -5.23
N TRP A 834 -14.21 49.82 -4.61
CA TRP A 834 -12.87 49.77 -4.02
C TRP A 834 -11.87 48.85 -4.75
N LEU A 835 -12.32 47.94 -5.62
CA LEU A 835 -11.43 47.04 -6.38
C LEU A 835 -10.55 47.77 -7.39
N LYS A 836 -11.12 48.72 -8.15
CA LYS A 836 -10.37 49.48 -9.18
C LYS A 836 -9.27 50.36 -8.58
N PRO A 837 -9.52 51.16 -7.51
CA PRO A 837 -8.46 51.88 -6.81
C PRO A 837 -7.35 50.96 -6.26
N ALA A 838 -7.71 49.80 -5.71
CA ALA A 838 -6.74 48.84 -5.21
C ALA A 838 -5.89 48.23 -6.35
N ALA A 839 -6.48 47.93 -7.51
CA ALA A 839 -5.76 47.44 -8.69
C ALA A 839 -4.79 48.48 -9.27
N GLU A 840 -5.20 49.74 -9.36
CA GLU A 840 -4.34 50.84 -9.79
C GLU A 840 -3.17 51.03 -8.83
N LYS A 841 -3.43 50.96 -7.52
CA LYS A 841 -2.38 51.02 -6.49
C LYS A 841 -1.42 49.83 -6.61
N ALA A 842 -1.94 48.61 -6.78
CA ALA A 842 -1.12 47.41 -6.99
C ALA A 842 -0.21 47.58 -8.22
N ARG A 843 -0.76 48.02 -9.36
CA ARG A 843 0.04 48.31 -10.57
C ARG A 843 1.18 49.29 -10.28
N THR A 844 0.90 50.40 -9.59
CA THR A 844 1.93 51.39 -9.23
C THR A 844 3.03 50.79 -8.34
N VAL A 845 2.66 50.06 -7.29
CA VAL A 845 3.63 49.42 -6.38
C VAL A 845 4.49 48.40 -7.13
N LEU A 846 3.85 47.54 -7.93
CA LEU A 846 4.52 46.52 -8.72
C LEU A 846 5.46 47.13 -9.78
N SER A 847 5.03 48.18 -10.48
CA SER A 847 5.90 48.90 -11.42
C SER A 847 7.12 49.54 -10.74
N ALA A 848 6.98 50.04 -9.51
CA ALA A 848 8.11 50.55 -8.73
C ALA A 848 9.11 49.44 -8.33
N MET A 849 8.64 48.20 -8.21
CA MET A 849 9.48 47.00 -8.00
C MET A 849 10.11 46.47 -9.30
N GLY A 850 9.81 47.10 -10.44
CA GLY A 850 10.24 46.65 -11.76
C GLY A 850 9.44 45.46 -12.31
N VAL A 851 8.22 45.24 -11.82
CA VAL A 851 7.28 44.22 -12.30
C VAL A 851 6.34 44.83 -13.35
N GLN A 852 6.16 44.15 -14.48
CA GLN A 852 5.21 44.54 -15.52
C GLN A 852 3.79 44.11 -15.13
N ALA A 853 3.00 45.05 -14.60
CA ALA A 853 1.63 44.80 -14.16
C ALA A 853 0.59 45.37 -15.15
N GLU A 854 -0.33 44.52 -15.61
CA GLU A 854 -1.40 44.86 -16.56
C GLU A 854 -2.76 44.67 -15.90
N ILE A 855 -3.66 45.65 -15.99
CA ILE A 855 -5.03 45.55 -15.47
C ILE A 855 -5.94 45.13 -16.61
N TRP A 856 -6.66 44.03 -16.44
CA TRP A 856 -7.69 43.58 -17.38
C TRP A 856 -9.06 43.91 -16.82
N ASP A 857 -9.66 45.01 -17.31
CA ASP A 857 -11.04 45.38 -17.01
C ASP A 857 -11.98 44.53 -17.87
N ARG A 858 -12.82 43.71 -17.24
CA ARG A 858 -13.67 42.68 -17.89
C ARG A 858 -12.83 41.71 -18.75
N PRO A 859 -11.99 40.86 -18.10
CA PRO A 859 -11.09 39.98 -18.82
C PRO A 859 -11.85 39.03 -19.77
N PRO A 860 -11.30 38.73 -20.96
CA PRO A 860 -11.88 37.73 -21.85
C PRO A 860 -11.90 36.36 -21.16
N THR A 861 -13.05 35.69 -21.19
CA THR A 861 -13.24 34.37 -20.58
C THR A 861 -13.67 33.34 -21.63
N ASN A 862 -13.04 32.17 -21.58
CA ASN A 862 -13.33 31.03 -22.45
C ASN A 862 -13.65 29.78 -21.62
N THR A 863 -14.16 28.73 -22.27
CA THR A 863 -14.25 27.39 -21.66
C THR A 863 -12.97 26.62 -21.96
N TYR A 864 -12.33 26.06 -20.95
CA TYR A 864 -11.19 25.16 -21.12
C TYR A 864 -11.67 23.72 -20.96
N TYR A 865 -11.68 22.98 -22.06
CA TYR A 865 -12.26 21.65 -22.13
C TYR A 865 -11.24 20.58 -21.75
N LEU A 866 -11.66 19.69 -20.85
CA LEU A 866 -10.93 18.51 -20.44
C LEU A 866 -11.69 17.28 -20.98
N ALA A 867 -11.21 16.69 -22.08
CA ALA A 867 -11.90 15.66 -22.85
C ALA A 867 -10.96 14.73 -23.63
N TYR A 868 -11.22 13.41 -23.63
CA TYR A 868 -10.37 12.35 -24.24
C TYR A 868 -10.00 12.61 -25.69
N ALA A 869 -10.90 13.26 -26.42
CA ALA A 869 -10.61 13.88 -27.70
C ALA A 869 -11.29 15.26 -27.73
N LEU A 870 -10.59 16.25 -28.27
CA LEU A 870 -11.11 17.60 -28.50
C LEU A 870 -11.48 17.73 -29.98
N ASN A 871 -12.63 18.35 -30.27
CA ASN A 871 -12.92 18.84 -31.61
C ASN A 871 -12.18 20.18 -31.87
N GLU A 872 -12.14 20.64 -33.13
CA GLU A 872 -11.41 21.85 -33.51
C GLU A 872 -11.83 23.10 -32.71
N ALA A 873 -13.13 23.31 -32.48
CA ALA A 873 -13.61 24.46 -31.71
C ALA A 873 -13.17 24.41 -30.23
N GLN A 874 -13.17 23.21 -29.63
CA GLN A 874 -12.68 23.01 -28.27
C GLN A 874 -11.17 23.23 -28.19
N LYS A 875 -10.42 22.76 -29.19
CA LYS A 875 -8.98 22.96 -29.31
C LYS A 875 -8.62 24.43 -29.46
N GLU A 876 -9.29 25.17 -30.34
CA GLU A 876 -9.11 26.62 -30.49
C GLU A 876 -9.39 27.38 -29.17
N SER A 877 -10.42 26.95 -28.42
CA SER A 877 -10.74 27.54 -27.12
C SER A 877 -9.62 27.29 -26.10
N ASN A 878 -9.09 26.06 -26.02
CA ASN A 878 -7.96 25.71 -25.16
C ASN A 878 -6.67 26.45 -25.57
N ASP A 879 -6.36 26.50 -26.87
CA ASP A 879 -5.18 27.18 -27.42
C ASP A 879 -5.18 28.68 -27.08
N ALA A 880 -6.34 29.35 -27.13
CA ALA A 880 -6.47 30.74 -26.73
C ALA A 880 -6.16 30.95 -25.24
N VAL A 881 -6.56 30.03 -24.38
CA VAL A 881 -6.28 30.07 -22.94
C VAL A 881 -4.81 29.77 -22.65
N ASP A 882 -4.23 28.73 -23.25
CA ASP A 882 -2.83 28.34 -23.05
C ASP A 882 -1.85 29.37 -23.63
N GLN A 883 -2.26 30.18 -24.61
CA GLN A 883 -1.52 31.36 -25.08
C GLN A 883 -1.68 32.60 -24.18
N GLY A 884 -2.49 32.52 -23.12
CA GLY A 884 -2.76 33.63 -22.20
C GLY A 884 -3.58 34.76 -22.84
N LYS A 885 -4.39 34.48 -23.87
CA LYS A 885 -5.30 35.47 -24.50
C LYS A 885 -6.66 35.56 -23.81
N ALA A 886 -7.05 34.52 -23.08
CA ALA A 886 -8.29 34.45 -22.31
C ALA A 886 -8.10 33.65 -21.01
N ILE A 887 -8.94 33.91 -20.01
CA ILE A 887 -9.01 33.12 -18.77
C ILE A 887 -9.99 31.96 -19.00
N GLY A 888 -9.54 30.72 -18.81
CA GLY A 888 -10.34 29.52 -19.08
C GLY A 888 -11.09 29.02 -17.85
N ARG A 889 -12.42 28.89 -17.92
CA ARG A 889 -13.20 28.14 -16.93
C ARG A 889 -13.20 26.66 -17.29
N LEU A 890 -12.83 25.79 -16.36
CA LEU A 890 -12.71 24.36 -16.66
C LEU A 890 -14.09 23.73 -16.92
N ALA A 891 -14.20 22.97 -18.02
CA ALA A 891 -15.34 22.10 -18.32
C ALA A 891 -14.87 20.66 -18.53
N ARG A 892 -15.37 19.74 -17.71
CA ARG A 892 -15.02 18.31 -17.75
C ARG A 892 -16.04 17.56 -18.59
N LEU A 893 -15.59 16.91 -19.67
CA LEU A 893 -16.46 16.13 -20.57
C LEU A 893 -16.25 14.60 -20.46
N THR A 894 -15.41 14.16 -19.52
CA THR A 894 -15.01 12.77 -19.32
C THR A 894 -15.92 12.01 -18.34
N VAL A 895 -15.86 10.67 -18.35
CA VAL A 895 -16.88 9.80 -17.73
C VAL A 895 -16.89 9.89 -16.20
N ASN A 896 -15.71 10.00 -15.59
CA ASN A 896 -15.55 9.78 -14.15
C ASN A 896 -15.35 11.08 -13.35
N ALA A 897 -15.63 12.25 -13.95
CA ALA A 897 -15.29 13.57 -13.40
C ALA A 897 -13.78 13.75 -13.08
N ASN A 898 -12.94 12.82 -13.53
CA ASN A 898 -11.61 12.53 -12.99
C ASN A 898 -10.49 12.51 -14.02
N ASP A 899 -10.78 12.87 -15.27
CA ASP A 899 -9.86 12.68 -16.38
C ASP A 899 -9.44 14.02 -16.95
N TRP A 900 -8.12 14.11 -17.17
CA TRP A 900 -7.30 15.30 -17.34
C TRP A 900 -6.97 16.07 -16.09
N TYR A 901 -5.74 16.58 -16.11
CA TYR A 901 -4.99 17.43 -15.19
C TYR A 901 -5.69 18.73 -14.73
N SER A 902 -6.98 18.65 -14.44
CA SER A 902 -7.85 19.70 -13.95
C SER A 902 -7.32 20.19 -12.63
N ALA A 903 -6.62 21.32 -12.66
CA ALA A 903 -6.30 22.10 -11.47
C ALA A 903 -7.54 22.15 -10.56
N LEU A 904 -7.38 21.71 -9.30
CA LEU A 904 -8.38 21.80 -8.23
C LEU A 904 -9.04 23.20 -8.20
N SER A 905 -8.35 24.23 -8.68
CA SER A 905 -8.80 25.61 -8.71
C SER A 905 -9.96 25.93 -9.65
N GLY A 906 -10.45 25.01 -10.51
CA GLY A 906 -11.63 25.25 -11.37
C GLY A 906 -11.40 26.19 -12.58
N TRP A 907 -10.18 26.72 -12.73
CA TRP A 907 -9.79 27.66 -13.78
C TRP A 907 -8.43 27.30 -14.39
N ARG A 908 -8.16 27.78 -15.62
CA ARG A 908 -6.90 27.64 -16.35
C ARG A 908 -6.41 29.01 -16.81
N PHE A 909 -5.17 29.35 -16.45
CA PHE A 909 -4.48 30.53 -16.97
C PHE A 909 -2.96 30.40 -16.80
N PRO A 910 -2.15 30.61 -17.85
CA PRO A 910 -0.71 30.30 -17.84
C PRO A 910 0.18 31.39 -17.23
N LEU A 911 -0.36 32.56 -16.90
CA LEU A 911 0.42 33.70 -16.37
C LEU A 911 0.16 33.92 -14.88
N THR A 912 1.10 34.59 -14.22
CA THR A 912 0.94 35.05 -12.82
C THR A 912 -0.19 36.07 -12.72
N VAL A 913 -1.06 35.89 -11.73
CA VAL A 913 -2.19 36.80 -11.46
C VAL A 913 -2.15 37.37 -10.05
N VAL A 914 -2.58 38.62 -9.91
CA VAL A 914 -2.90 39.23 -8.61
C VAL A 914 -4.42 39.38 -8.54
N LEU A 915 -5.03 38.59 -7.66
CA LEU A 915 -6.47 38.56 -7.41
C LEU A 915 -6.77 39.44 -6.20
N LEU A 916 -7.69 40.39 -6.37
CA LEU A 916 -8.20 41.24 -5.30
C LEU A 916 -9.57 40.70 -4.89
N ASP A 917 -9.71 40.31 -3.64
CA ASP A 917 -10.90 39.66 -3.11
C ASP A 917 -11.42 40.42 -1.89
N ALA A 918 -12.62 40.97 -2.03
CA ALA A 918 -13.37 41.62 -0.97
C ALA A 918 -14.13 40.56 -0.18
N ALA A 919 -13.49 40.05 0.87
CA ALA A 919 -13.99 38.93 1.66
C ALA A 919 -15.43 39.16 2.15
N GLY A 920 -16.34 38.27 1.74
CA GLY A 920 -17.77 38.34 2.06
C GLY A 920 -18.65 38.96 0.96
N CYS A 921 -18.06 39.44 -0.15
CA CYS A 921 -18.78 39.84 -1.36
C CYS A 921 -18.78 38.67 -2.35
N THR A 922 -19.94 38.23 -2.86
CA THR A 922 -20.01 37.12 -3.84
C THR A 922 -19.99 37.62 -5.27
N GLY A 923 -19.13 37.07 -6.12
CA GLY A 923 -19.04 37.37 -7.55
C GLY A 923 -18.10 38.53 -7.88
N ASP A 924 -17.22 38.95 -6.97
CA ASP A 924 -16.23 40.00 -7.21
C ASP A 924 -14.92 39.44 -7.79
N CYS A 925 -14.49 38.26 -7.34
CA CYS A 925 -13.35 37.53 -7.89
C CYS A 925 -13.62 36.02 -7.97
N PRO A 926 -14.29 35.53 -9.03
CA PRO A 926 -14.64 34.11 -9.18
C PRO A 926 -13.45 33.13 -9.13
N MET A 927 -12.25 33.61 -9.47
CA MET A 927 -11.01 32.82 -9.36
C MET A 927 -10.56 32.67 -7.90
N ALA A 928 -10.64 33.73 -7.09
CA ALA A 928 -10.30 33.67 -5.67
C ALA A 928 -11.35 32.87 -4.88
N GLU A 929 -12.62 33.06 -5.18
CA GLU A 929 -13.73 32.25 -4.63
C GLU A 929 -13.54 30.75 -4.91
N SER A 930 -13.08 30.41 -6.12
CA SER A 930 -12.79 29.02 -6.45
C SER A 930 -11.63 28.46 -5.63
N LEU A 931 -10.55 29.23 -5.43
CA LEU A 931 -9.45 28.82 -4.54
C LEU A 931 -9.94 28.65 -3.09
N ASP A 932 -10.77 29.57 -2.59
CA ASP A 932 -11.35 29.49 -1.25
C ASP A 932 -12.21 28.22 -1.06
N SER A 933 -13.08 27.94 -2.04
CA SER A 933 -13.97 26.76 -2.01
C SER A 933 -13.22 25.42 -1.96
N HIS A 934 -11.99 25.38 -2.49
CA HIS A 934 -11.11 24.20 -2.43
C HIS A 934 -10.20 24.17 -1.21
N GLY A 935 -10.32 25.16 -0.31
CA GLY A 935 -9.50 25.28 0.90
C GLY A 935 -8.08 25.76 0.65
N LEU A 936 -7.78 26.32 -0.52
CA LEU A 936 -6.46 26.84 -0.86
C LEU A 936 -6.19 28.19 -0.22
N LEU A 937 -7.22 28.90 0.28
CA LEU A 937 -7.10 30.18 0.97
C LEU A 937 -7.30 29.99 2.47
N TRP A 938 -6.21 30.11 3.23
CA TRP A 938 -6.24 30.07 4.70
C TRP A 938 -5.09 30.91 5.27
N PRO A 939 -5.29 31.61 6.40
CA PRO A 939 -6.52 31.66 7.20
C PRO A 939 -7.68 32.35 6.49
N ALA A 940 -8.92 31.94 6.79
CA ALA A 940 -10.12 32.52 6.19
C ALA A 940 -10.29 33.99 6.64
N VAL A 941 -10.64 34.86 5.70
CA VAL A 941 -10.84 36.30 5.97
C VAL A 941 -12.31 36.59 6.25
N SER A 942 -12.55 37.46 7.22
CA SER A 942 -13.88 37.89 7.68
C SER A 942 -13.75 39.29 8.33
N PRO A 943 -14.88 39.97 8.60
CA PRO A 943 -14.85 41.23 9.34
C PRO A 943 -14.23 41.12 10.74
N SER A 944 -14.22 39.92 11.35
CA SER A 944 -13.63 39.68 12.68
C SER A 944 -12.17 39.24 12.62
N PHE A 945 -11.69 38.73 11.49
CA PHE A 945 -10.30 38.30 11.29
C PHE A 945 -9.85 38.52 9.84
N PRO A 946 -8.75 39.23 9.57
CA PRO A 946 -7.84 39.87 10.52
C PRO A 946 -8.42 41.14 11.17
N GLY A 947 -9.64 41.54 10.79
CA GLY A 947 -10.31 42.74 11.25
C GLY A 947 -10.13 43.91 10.30
N SER A 948 -10.81 45.02 10.62
CA SER A 948 -10.85 46.19 9.74
C SER A 948 -9.48 46.84 9.51
N GLY A 949 -9.24 47.33 8.29
CA GLY A 949 -7.98 47.96 7.87
C GLY A 949 -6.80 46.99 7.74
N ARG A 950 -7.07 45.69 7.71
CA ARG A 950 -6.05 44.63 7.61
C ARG A 950 -6.34 43.66 6.48
N ALA A 951 -5.31 42.99 5.99
CA ALA A 951 -5.40 42.04 4.88
C ALA A 951 -4.63 40.75 5.13
N VAL A 952 -4.99 39.73 4.35
CA VAL A 952 -4.21 38.50 4.19
C VAL A 952 -3.72 38.43 2.74
N ILE A 953 -2.42 38.23 2.55
CA ILE A 953 -1.81 37.98 1.24
C ILE A 953 -1.42 36.51 1.19
N GLN A 954 -1.87 35.81 0.15
CA GLN A 954 -1.59 34.39 -0.02
C GLN A 954 -1.05 34.13 -1.42
N ALA A 955 0.15 33.56 -1.51
CA ALA A 955 0.68 33.06 -2.77
C ALA A 955 0.37 31.57 -2.93
N VAL A 956 -0.44 31.24 -3.93
CA VAL A 956 -0.78 29.87 -4.32
C VAL A 956 0.03 29.52 -5.56
N GLU A 957 1.01 28.64 -5.39
CA GLU A 957 1.87 28.20 -6.50
C GLU A 957 1.14 27.16 -7.35
N TRP A 958 1.36 27.24 -8.66
CA TRP A 958 0.70 26.39 -9.64
C TRP A 958 -0.84 26.46 -9.55
N ALA A 959 -1.38 27.64 -9.22
CA ALA A 959 -2.81 27.83 -8.94
C ALA A 959 -3.70 27.45 -10.12
N PHE A 960 -3.43 28.03 -11.30
CA PHE A 960 -4.27 27.88 -12.49
C PHE A 960 -3.54 27.21 -13.65
N ALA A 961 -2.21 27.07 -13.59
CA ALA A 961 -1.41 26.27 -14.51
C ALA A 961 -0.09 25.85 -13.84
N PRO A 962 0.59 24.79 -14.31
CA PRO A 962 1.94 24.48 -13.86
C PRO A 962 2.84 25.71 -13.94
N ARG A 963 3.58 25.97 -12.86
CA ARG A 963 4.51 27.11 -12.71
C ARG A 963 3.87 28.51 -12.73
N ALA A 964 2.55 28.63 -12.82
CA ALA A 964 1.84 29.92 -12.70
C ALA A 964 1.37 30.17 -11.26
N THR A 965 1.72 31.33 -10.69
CA THR A 965 1.37 31.68 -9.30
C THR A 965 0.16 32.61 -9.26
N ALA A 966 -0.76 32.35 -8.34
CA ALA A 966 -1.81 33.31 -7.99
C ALA A 966 -1.48 33.99 -6.66
N ILE A 967 -1.48 35.31 -6.64
CA ILE A 967 -1.33 36.12 -5.43
C ILE A 967 -2.72 36.65 -5.09
N VAL A 968 -3.28 36.21 -3.98
CA VAL A 968 -4.61 36.66 -3.54
C VAL A 968 -4.46 37.63 -2.38
N VAL A 969 -5.04 38.83 -2.52
CA VAL A 969 -5.14 39.82 -1.45
C VAL A 969 -6.59 39.84 -0.97
N GLN A 970 -6.82 39.38 0.25
CA GLN A 970 -8.13 39.31 0.87
C GLN A 970 -8.27 40.33 2.00
N ALA A 971 -9.35 41.10 2.01
CA ALA A 971 -9.68 41.99 3.11
C ALA A 971 -11.21 42.19 3.22
N SER A 972 -11.68 42.56 4.42
CA SER A 972 -13.10 42.87 4.65
C SER A 972 -13.49 44.31 4.32
N ASP A 973 -12.52 45.18 4.02
CA ASP A 973 -12.73 46.59 3.70
C ASP A 973 -11.63 47.19 2.80
N ALA A 974 -11.90 48.38 2.26
CA ALA A 974 -11.04 49.10 1.32
C ALA A 974 -9.66 49.41 1.86
N ASP A 975 -9.58 49.84 3.12
CA ASP A 975 -8.30 50.16 3.77
C ASP A 975 -7.43 48.91 3.92
N GLY A 976 -8.05 47.76 4.21
CA GLY A 976 -7.39 46.47 4.23
C GLY A 976 -6.81 46.09 2.86
N LEU A 977 -7.59 46.14 1.77
CA LEU A 977 -7.06 45.84 0.42
C LEU A 977 -5.90 46.76 0.05
N LEU A 978 -6.01 48.06 0.34
CA LEU A 978 -4.94 49.03 0.10
C LEU A 978 -3.69 48.74 0.93
N ALA A 979 -3.84 48.33 2.19
CA ALA A 979 -2.74 47.91 3.04
C ALA A 979 -2.06 46.63 2.51
N GLY A 980 -2.85 45.67 2.02
CA GLY A 980 -2.36 44.44 1.40
C GLY A 980 -1.52 44.70 0.17
N VAL A 981 -2.02 45.47 -0.80
CA VAL A 981 -1.25 45.77 -2.03
C VAL A 981 -0.01 46.63 -1.75
N ALA A 982 -0.05 47.49 -0.73
CA ALA A 982 1.12 48.27 -0.31
C ALA A 982 2.24 47.40 0.28
N ALA A 983 1.89 46.28 0.91
CA ALA A 983 2.88 45.38 1.51
C ALA A 983 3.66 44.54 0.49
N PHE A 984 3.35 44.58 -0.81
CA PHE A 984 4.12 43.85 -1.83
C PHE A 984 5.60 44.23 -1.87
N SER A 985 5.94 45.49 -1.59
CA SER A 985 7.34 45.95 -1.59
C SER A 985 8.15 45.45 -0.39
N ASP A 986 7.49 45.16 0.73
CA ASP A 986 8.10 44.63 1.95
C ASP A 986 7.11 43.74 2.72
N PRO A 987 6.90 42.50 2.26
CA PRO A 987 5.93 41.61 2.88
C PRO A 987 6.42 41.16 4.26
N PRO A 988 5.56 41.10 5.29
CA PRO A 988 5.94 40.61 6.61
C PRO A 988 6.38 39.13 6.60
N ALA A 989 7.07 38.69 7.65
CA ALA A 989 7.55 37.31 7.79
C ALA A 989 6.39 36.29 7.79
N ASP A 990 6.61 35.14 7.11
CA ASP A 990 5.68 34.02 7.07
C ASP A 990 5.94 33.08 8.26
N ALA A 991 5.14 33.24 9.32
CA ALA A 991 5.20 32.39 10.50
C ALA A 991 4.36 31.11 10.38
N LEU A 992 3.43 31.06 9.42
CA LEU A 992 2.47 29.95 9.31
C LEU A 992 3.12 28.76 8.63
N THR A 993 3.67 28.97 7.42
CA THR A 993 4.25 27.89 6.59
C THR A 993 5.38 27.17 7.31
N GLU A 994 6.27 27.92 7.96
CA GLU A 994 7.42 27.35 8.67
C GLU A 994 6.99 26.49 9.88
N SER A 995 6.02 26.97 10.66
CA SER A 995 5.54 26.22 11.85
C SER A 995 4.93 24.86 11.48
N ILE A 996 4.20 24.81 10.36
CA ILE A 996 3.59 23.59 9.84
C ILE A 996 4.65 22.60 9.38
N ARG A 997 5.65 23.08 8.63
CA ARG A 997 6.73 22.23 8.12
C ARG A 997 7.52 21.61 9.27
N GLN A 998 7.87 22.42 10.27
CA GLN A 998 8.54 21.94 11.49
C GLN A 998 7.69 20.90 12.23
N ALA A 999 6.38 21.14 12.38
CA ALA A 999 5.49 20.20 13.05
C ALA A 999 5.38 18.86 12.29
N ARG A 1000 5.34 18.87 10.96
CA ARG A 1000 5.34 17.65 10.13
C ARG A 1000 6.64 16.88 10.25
N GLU A 1001 7.78 17.56 10.16
CA GLU A 1001 9.10 16.95 10.34
C GLU A 1001 9.21 16.29 11.71
N GLU A 1002 8.72 16.94 12.76
CA GLU A 1002 8.71 16.40 14.12
C GLU A 1002 7.85 15.14 14.23
N ILE A 1003 6.65 15.11 13.63
CA ILE A 1003 5.80 13.91 13.62
C ILE A 1003 6.51 12.74 12.95
N TRP A 1004 7.14 12.96 11.78
CA TRP A 1004 7.87 11.91 11.05
C TRP A 1004 9.13 11.43 11.79
N ARG A 1005 9.85 12.34 12.47
CA ARG A 1005 11.02 11.99 13.27
C ARG A 1005 10.67 11.00 14.38
N GLN A 1006 9.47 11.09 14.95
CA GLN A 1006 9.05 10.20 16.03
C GLN A 1006 8.78 8.77 15.58
N PHE A 1007 8.48 8.56 14.30
CA PHE A 1007 8.42 7.22 13.70
C PHE A 1007 9.79 6.59 13.50
N HIS A 1008 10.90 7.34 13.59
CA HIS A 1008 12.27 6.84 13.37
C HIS A 1008 13.10 6.66 14.67
N ILE A 1009 12.46 6.68 15.85
CA ILE A 1009 13.06 6.44 17.19
C ILE A 1009 14.28 7.33 17.50
N GLY A 1010 14.05 8.39 18.27
CA GLY A 1010 15.15 9.18 18.86
C GLY A 1010 15.84 10.15 17.88
N GLY A 1011 16.37 11.25 18.41
CA GLY A 1011 16.93 12.36 17.62
C GLY A 1011 18.45 12.33 17.51
N LYS A 1012 19.01 13.15 16.61
CA LYS A 1012 20.48 13.36 16.52
C LYS A 1012 21.06 13.82 17.87
N PRO A 1013 22.26 13.34 18.23
CA PRO A 1013 22.84 13.54 19.56
C PRO A 1013 23.35 14.97 19.72
N GLU A 1014 22.65 15.81 20.48
CA GLU A 1014 23.32 16.86 21.24
C GLU A 1014 23.61 16.32 22.65
N GLN A 1015 24.84 16.51 23.13
CA GLN A 1015 25.20 16.13 24.50
C GLN A 1015 24.52 17.10 25.48
N PRO A 1016 23.67 16.65 26.42
CA PRO A 1016 23.21 17.51 27.50
C PRO A 1016 24.40 18.04 28.32
N THR A 1017 24.51 19.35 28.53
CA THR A 1017 25.52 19.96 29.41
C THR A 1017 25.19 19.77 30.91
N LEU A 1018 26.20 19.99 31.75
CA LEU A 1018 26.36 19.60 33.17
C LEU A 1018 25.14 19.83 34.11
N GLY A 1019 24.88 18.84 34.99
CA GLY A 1019 23.86 18.88 36.05
C GLY A 1019 23.07 17.56 36.26
N ARG A 1020 23.60 16.41 35.85
CA ARG A 1020 22.86 15.13 35.78
C ARG A 1020 22.88 14.36 37.10
N LEU A 1021 21.71 13.94 37.59
CA LEU A 1021 21.61 12.79 38.49
C LEU A 1021 21.65 11.52 37.64
N THR A 1022 22.37 10.52 38.13
CA THR A 1022 22.41 9.17 37.57
C THR A 1022 21.78 8.21 38.56
N SER A 1023 21.20 7.11 38.09
CA SER A 1023 20.48 6.12 38.92
C SER A 1023 21.34 5.33 39.93
N ARG A 1024 22.50 5.84 40.39
CA ARG A 1024 23.32 5.19 41.42
C ARG A 1024 22.52 5.10 42.74
N GLY A 1025 22.04 3.90 43.07
CA GLY A 1025 21.42 3.59 44.36
C GLY A 1025 19.90 3.42 44.38
N LEU A 1026 19.22 3.30 43.22
CA LEU A 1026 17.78 3.06 43.17
C LEU A 1026 17.40 1.57 43.24
N VAL A 1027 16.30 1.31 43.95
CA VAL A 1027 15.68 0.00 44.10
C VAL A 1027 15.17 -0.49 42.75
N SER A 1028 15.84 -1.50 42.19
CA SER A 1028 15.33 -2.24 41.04
C SER A 1028 14.17 -3.11 41.49
N GLY A 1029 12.97 -2.82 40.99
CA GLY A 1029 11.81 -3.69 41.06
C GLY A 1029 11.62 -4.46 39.76
N PHE A 1030 11.01 -5.63 39.86
CA PHE A 1030 10.49 -6.40 38.73
C PHE A 1030 8.97 -6.24 38.74
N GLU A 1031 8.43 -5.46 37.82
CA GLU A 1031 6.99 -5.39 37.54
C GLU A 1031 6.80 -5.77 36.07
N PRO A 1032 6.79 -7.07 35.75
CA PRO A 1032 6.58 -7.50 34.38
C PRO A 1032 5.19 -7.07 33.93
N GLN A 1033 5.10 -6.53 32.73
CA GLN A 1033 3.85 -6.22 32.06
C GLN A 1033 3.74 -7.15 30.85
N PRO A 1034 3.37 -8.43 31.04
CA PRO A 1034 3.33 -9.38 29.94
C PRO A 1034 2.42 -8.88 28.83
N PHE A 1035 2.71 -9.30 27.60
CA PHE A 1035 1.89 -9.05 26.44
C PHE A 1035 0.44 -9.51 26.70
N SER A 1036 -0.50 -8.57 26.60
CA SER A 1036 -1.90 -8.83 26.91
C SER A 1036 -2.61 -9.33 25.66
N ILE A 1037 -2.74 -10.65 25.51
CA ILE A 1037 -3.75 -11.23 24.62
C ILE A 1037 -4.83 -11.88 25.48
N CYS A 1038 -6.01 -11.26 25.48
CA CYS A 1038 -7.22 -11.86 26.00
C CYS A 1038 -8.10 -12.26 24.81
N PHE A 1039 -8.47 -13.55 24.76
CA PHE A 1039 -9.50 -14.04 23.86
C PHE A 1039 -10.83 -13.95 24.60
N PRO A 1040 -11.64 -12.90 24.37
CA PRO A 1040 -12.87 -12.73 25.14
C PRO A 1040 -13.86 -13.89 24.89
N ASP A 1041 -13.86 -14.47 23.68
CA ASP A 1041 -14.96 -15.35 23.22
C ASP A 1041 -14.59 -16.83 23.00
N ALA A 1042 -13.32 -17.21 22.82
CA ALA A 1042 -12.92 -18.60 22.53
C ALA A 1042 -11.42 -18.89 22.71
N VAL A 1043 -11.07 -20.07 23.21
CA VAL A 1043 -9.68 -20.59 23.23
C VAL A 1043 -9.44 -21.41 21.95
N PRO A 1044 -8.31 -21.20 21.24
CA PRO A 1044 -7.95 -22.03 20.08
C PRO A 1044 -7.89 -23.52 20.46
N PRO A 1045 -8.37 -24.45 19.61
CA PRO A 1045 -8.32 -25.87 19.90
C PRO A 1045 -6.87 -26.40 19.92
N ASP A 1046 -6.63 -27.50 20.62
CA ASP A 1046 -5.36 -28.22 20.51
C ASP A 1046 -5.26 -28.95 19.16
N ALA A 1047 -4.04 -29.19 18.67
CA ALA A 1047 -3.79 -29.79 17.35
C ALA A 1047 -4.51 -31.13 17.11
N ALA A 1048 -4.74 -31.92 18.17
CA ALA A 1048 -5.44 -33.21 18.08
C ALA A 1048 -6.94 -33.06 17.78
N ASP A 1049 -7.52 -31.91 18.11
CA ASP A 1049 -8.96 -31.62 17.92
C ASP A 1049 -9.23 -30.88 16.60
N VAL A 1050 -8.16 -30.48 15.89
CA VAL A 1050 -8.26 -29.76 14.63
C VAL A 1050 -8.74 -30.68 13.53
N ARG A 1051 -9.87 -30.33 12.92
CA ARG A 1051 -10.35 -30.96 11.69
C ARG A 1051 -10.05 -30.02 10.53
N HIS A 1052 -9.06 -30.37 9.72
CA HIS A 1052 -8.79 -29.64 8.49
C HIS A 1052 -9.91 -29.87 7.45
N PRO A 1053 -10.24 -28.86 6.63
CA PRO A 1053 -11.11 -29.05 5.49
C PRO A 1053 -10.55 -30.17 4.60
N ALA A 1054 -11.33 -31.23 4.44
CA ALA A 1054 -11.07 -32.21 3.39
C ALA A 1054 -11.67 -31.69 2.09
N LEU A 1055 -11.04 -32.00 0.96
CA LEU A 1055 -11.61 -31.74 -0.35
C LEU A 1055 -13.00 -32.41 -0.42
N ARG A 1056 -14.06 -31.61 -0.57
CA ARG A 1056 -15.43 -32.13 -0.59
C ARG A 1056 -15.65 -32.80 -1.94
N ARG A 1057 -15.43 -34.11 -2.01
CA ARG A 1057 -15.76 -34.88 -3.21
C ARG A 1057 -17.29 -34.85 -3.40
N PRO A 1058 -17.80 -34.50 -4.59
CA PRO A 1058 -19.22 -34.68 -4.88
C PRO A 1058 -19.61 -36.12 -4.58
N GLU A 1059 -20.74 -36.32 -3.91
CA GLU A 1059 -21.25 -37.68 -3.71
C GLU A 1059 -21.51 -38.30 -5.09
N PRO A 1060 -21.00 -39.52 -5.35
CA PRO A 1060 -21.23 -40.19 -6.62
C PRO A 1060 -22.72 -40.27 -6.91
N LYS A 1061 -23.18 -39.65 -8.00
CA LYS A 1061 -24.60 -39.71 -8.37
C LYS A 1061 -24.95 -41.05 -9.00
N PRO A 1062 -26.09 -41.67 -8.67
CA PRO A 1062 -26.53 -42.88 -9.35
C PRO A 1062 -26.74 -42.61 -10.84
N VAL A 1063 -26.29 -43.52 -11.69
CA VAL A 1063 -26.58 -43.53 -13.13
C VAL A 1063 -27.39 -44.77 -13.52
N PRO A 1064 -28.39 -44.69 -14.43
CA PRO A 1064 -28.77 -43.52 -15.24
C PRO A 1064 -29.22 -42.27 -14.46
N GLY A 1065 -28.82 -41.08 -14.89
CA GLY A 1065 -29.10 -39.82 -14.21
C GLY A 1065 -28.53 -38.57 -14.89
N THR A 1066 -28.96 -37.40 -14.43
CA THR A 1066 -28.57 -36.08 -14.94
C THR A 1066 -27.67 -35.32 -13.94
N PHE A 1067 -26.58 -34.77 -14.47
CA PHE A 1067 -25.61 -33.92 -13.78
C PHE A 1067 -25.81 -32.46 -14.21
N LEU A 1068 -25.82 -31.55 -13.24
CA LEU A 1068 -25.93 -30.10 -13.39
C LEU A 1068 -24.59 -29.42 -13.04
N PRO A 1069 -24.39 -28.10 -13.29
CA PRO A 1069 -23.10 -27.44 -13.07
C PRO A 1069 -22.51 -27.64 -11.67
N ARG A 1070 -23.36 -27.63 -10.63
CA ARG A 1070 -22.93 -27.93 -9.23
C ARG A 1070 -22.33 -29.32 -9.02
N ASP A 1071 -22.52 -30.25 -9.96
CA ASP A 1071 -22.01 -31.62 -9.92
C ASP A 1071 -20.73 -31.78 -10.76
N PHE A 1072 -20.30 -30.73 -11.46
CA PHE A 1072 -19.11 -30.75 -12.33
C PHE A 1072 -17.87 -30.39 -11.53
N ARG A 1073 -16.77 -31.09 -11.80
CA ARG A 1073 -15.43 -30.64 -11.46
C ARG A 1073 -14.76 -30.12 -12.72
N LEU A 1074 -14.30 -28.88 -12.69
CA LEU A 1074 -13.59 -28.30 -13.82
C LEU A 1074 -12.14 -28.77 -13.82
N LEU A 1075 -11.69 -29.19 -15.00
CA LEU A 1075 -10.34 -29.65 -15.24
C LEU A 1075 -9.69 -28.80 -16.32
N TYR A 1076 -8.39 -28.64 -16.23
CA TYR A 1076 -7.54 -28.21 -17.33
C TYR A 1076 -6.35 -29.16 -17.43
N CYS A 1077 -5.73 -29.18 -18.60
CA CYS A 1077 -4.73 -30.16 -18.98
C CYS A 1077 -3.36 -29.49 -19.18
N VAL A 1078 -2.31 -30.06 -18.58
CA VAL A 1078 -0.92 -29.70 -18.85
C VAL A 1078 -0.17 -30.97 -19.20
N ASP A 1079 0.38 -31.02 -20.41
CA ASP A 1079 1.18 -32.14 -20.89
C ASP A 1079 0.47 -33.50 -20.70
N GLY A 1080 -0.85 -33.51 -20.95
CA GLY A 1080 -1.70 -34.71 -20.82
C GLY A 1080 -2.16 -35.02 -19.39
N THR A 1081 -1.72 -34.28 -18.37
CA THR A 1081 -2.15 -34.42 -16.99
C THR A 1081 -3.30 -33.45 -16.69
N ALA A 1082 -4.41 -33.96 -16.16
CA ALA A 1082 -5.55 -33.14 -15.78
C ALA A 1082 -5.44 -32.69 -14.31
N PHE A 1083 -5.83 -31.45 -14.06
CA PHE A 1083 -5.77 -30.82 -12.75
C PHE A 1083 -7.08 -30.07 -12.49
N GLU A 1084 -7.58 -30.14 -11.26
CA GLU A 1084 -8.83 -29.50 -10.84
C GLU A 1084 -8.65 -27.98 -10.67
N THR A 1085 -9.59 -27.17 -11.17
CA THR A 1085 -9.56 -25.70 -11.02
C THR A 1085 -10.57 -25.23 -9.97
N ALA A 1086 -10.19 -24.21 -9.20
CA ALA A 1086 -11.13 -23.46 -8.38
C ALA A 1086 -11.81 -22.36 -9.23
N THR A 1087 -13.13 -22.45 -9.38
CA THR A 1087 -13.96 -21.49 -10.14
C THR A 1087 -15.26 -21.26 -9.38
N ALA A 1088 -15.76 -20.02 -9.33
CA ALA A 1088 -17.04 -19.73 -8.68
C ALA A 1088 -18.19 -20.50 -9.31
N GLU A 1089 -19.19 -20.88 -8.50
CA GLU A 1089 -20.36 -21.64 -8.97
C GLU A 1089 -21.03 -20.99 -10.19
N SER A 1090 -21.09 -19.66 -10.25
CA SER A 1090 -21.67 -18.91 -11.37
C SER A 1090 -20.88 -19.01 -12.68
N LEU A 1091 -19.59 -19.39 -12.62
CA LEU A 1091 -18.70 -19.55 -13.76
C LEU A 1091 -18.45 -21.03 -14.11
N VAL A 1092 -18.87 -21.98 -13.26
CA VAL A 1092 -18.78 -23.43 -13.55
C VAL A 1092 -19.40 -23.85 -14.89
N PRO A 1093 -20.55 -23.31 -15.34
CA PRO A 1093 -21.08 -23.71 -16.64
C PRO A 1093 -20.30 -23.14 -17.83
N ASP A 1094 -19.39 -22.18 -17.65
CA ASP A 1094 -18.70 -21.50 -18.76
C ASP A 1094 -17.44 -22.26 -19.19
N LEU A 1095 -17.49 -22.82 -20.40
CA LEU A 1095 -16.43 -23.68 -20.94
C LEU A 1095 -15.13 -22.91 -21.26
N ARG A 1096 -15.14 -21.57 -21.23
CA ARG A 1096 -13.91 -20.77 -21.35
C ARG A 1096 -12.96 -20.98 -20.16
N PHE A 1097 -13.48 -21.41 -19.02
CA PHE A 1097 -12.74 -21.62 -17.78
C PHE A 1097 -12.41 -23.10 -17.51
N SER A 1098 -12.43 -23.96 -18.53
CA SER A 1098 -12.02 -25.37 -18.42
C SER A 1098 -11.47 -25.91 -19.74
N GLU A 1099 -10.68 -26.98 -19.72
CA GLU A 1099 -10.38 -27.80 -20.92
C GLU A 1099 -11.10 -29.16 -20.87
N ALA A 1100 -11.56 -29.55 -19.68
CA ALA A 1100 -12.40 -30.73 -19.48
C ALA A 1100 -13.30 -30.55 -18.25
N ILE A 1101 -14.32 -31.38 -18.14
CA ILE A 1101 -15.11 -31.55 -16.92
C ILE A 1101 -15.04 -32.99 -16.44
N MET A 1102 -15.16 -33.19 -15.14
CA MET A 1102 -15.22 -34.51 -14.51
C MET A 1102 -16.50 -34.67 -13.72
N LEU A 1103 -17.12 -35.84 -13.88
CA LEU A 1103 -18.32 -36.29 -13.17
C LEU A 1103 -17.97 -37.52 -12.34
N THR A 1104 -18.59 -37.63 -11.17
CA THR A 1104 -18.46 -38.81 -10.32
C THR A 1104 -19.81 -39.49 -10.19
N ALA A 1105 -19.89 -40.74 -10.62
CA ALA A 1105 -21.11 -41.53 -10.73
C ALA A 1105 -21.01 -42.86 -9.97
N THR A 1106 -22.14 -43.44 -9.60
CA THR A 1106 -22.25 -44.86 -9.21
C THR A 1106 -23.17 -45.57 -10.19
N ASN A 1107 -22.61 -46.53 -10.91
CA ASN A 1107 -23.37 -47.37 -11.83
C ASN A 1107 -23.75 -48.69 -11.16
N THR A 1108 -25.04 -49.00 -11.14
CA THR A 1108 -25.56 -50.24 -10.54
C THR A 1108 -25.65 -51.41 -11.52
N ARG A 1109 -25.41 -51.17 -12.82
CA ARG A 1109 -25.49 -52.20 -13.86
C ARG A 1109 -24.42 -51.97 -14.93
N PRO A 1110 -23.43 -52.88 -15.10
CA PRO A 1110 -22.44 -52.72 -16.14
C PRO A 1110 -23.07 -52.89 -17.53
N GLY A 1111 -22.57 -52.16 -18.52
CA GLY A 1111 -23.00 -52.25 -19.91
C GLY A 1111 -23.00 -50.91 -20.64
N PRO A 1112 -23.44 -50.88 -21.90
CA PRO A 1112 -23.44 -49.67 -22.70
C PRO A 1112 -24.45 -48.65 -22.16
N MET A 1113 -24.00 -47.41 -21.96
CA MET A 1113 -24.84 -46.28 -21.61
C MET A 1113 -24.58 -45.11 -22.55
N LYS A 1114 -25.68 -44.43 -22.92
CA LYS A 1114 -25.63 -43.17 -23.65
C LYS A 1114 -25.17 -42.04 -22.74
N ILE A 1115 -24.14 -41.30 -23.13
CA ILE A 1115 -23.76 -40.03 -22.50
C ILE A 1115 -24.20 -38.90 -23.41
N THR A 1116 -24.80 -37.86 -22.84
CA THR A 1116 -25.22 -36.65 -23.56
C THR A 1116 -24.68 -35.41 -22.87
N ALA A 1117 -24.12 -34.47 -23.63
CA ALA A 1117 -23.72 -33.15 -23.14
C ALA A 1117 -24.65 -32.10 -23.76
N ARG A 1118 -25.41 -31.39 -22.92
CA ARG A 1118 -26.36 -30.35 -23.34
C ARG A 1118 -25.85 -28.98 -22.94
N GLY A 1119 -25.93 -28.04 -23.87
CA GLY A 1119 -25.50 -26.67 -23.63
C GLY A 1119 -25.62 -25.79 -24.86
N VAL A 1120 -24.75 -24.81 -24.96
CA VAL A 1120 -24.58 -23.93 -26.11
C VAL A 1120 -23.09 -23.96 -26.47
N PHE A 1121 -22.72 -24.70 -27.50
CA PHE A 1121 -21.33 -24.88 -27.93
C PHE A 1121 -21.10 -24.16 -29.27
N ARG A 1122 -20.16 -23.20 -29.29
CA ARG A 1122 -19.81 -22.43 -30.48
C ARG A 1122 -18.67 -23.09 -31.24
N TYR A 1123 -18.79 -23.12 -32.57
CA TYR A 1123 -17.81 -23.75 -33.46
C TYR A 1123 -16.46 -23.03 -33.49
N SER A 1124 -15.40 -23.78 -33.79
CA SER A 1124 -14.01 -23.29 -33.91
C SER A 1124 -13.78 -22.15 -34.92
N ASP A 1125 -14.67 -21.96 -35.90
CA ASP A 1125 -14.61 -20.88 -36.89
C ASP A 1125 -15.19 -19.55 -36.39
N ARG A 1126 -15.86 -19.56 -35.23
CA ARG A 1126 -16.45 -18.36 -34.65
C ARG A 1126 -15.39 -17.53 -33.92
N THR A 1127 -15.68 -16.24 -33.81
CA THR A 1127 -14.87 -15.35 -32.97
C THR A 1127 -15.16 -15.69 -31.51
N PRO A 1128 -14.14 -15.95 -30.67
CA PRO A 1128 -14.33 -16.09 -29.24
C PRO A 1128 -15.03 -14.86 -28.66
N CYS A 1129 -15.83 -15.06 -27.61
CA CYS A 1129 -16.50 -14.03 -26.85
C CYS A 1129 -15.44 -13.05 -26.32
N ARG A 1130 -15.56 -11.78 -26.72
CA ARG A 1130 -14.53 -10.78 -26.45
C ARG A 1130 -14.76 -10.09 -25.10
N GLN A 1131 -13.65 -9.76 -24.45
CA GLN A 1131 -13.52 -8.85 -23.32
C GLN A 1131 -12.29 -7.96 -23.56
N ALA A 1132 -12.27 -6.73 -23.03
CA ALA A 1132 -11.28 -5.71 -23.40
C ALA A 1132 -9.85 -6.15 -23.09
N GLN A 1133 -9.69 -6.86 -21.97
CA GLN A 1133 -8.42 -7.43 -21.55
C GLN A 1133 -7.83 -8.46 -22.53
N TRP A 1134 -8.66 -9.05 -23.39
CA TRP A 1134 -8.26 -10.09 -24.34
C TRP A 1134 -8.08 -9.58 -25.76
N GLU A 1135 -8.44 -8.33 -26.06
CA GLU A 1135 -8.55 -7.84 -27.42
C GLU A 1135 -7.28 -7.99 -28.26
N TYR A 1136 -6.10 -7.76 -27.69
CA TYR A 1136 -4.84 -7.90 -28.43
C TYR A 1136 -4.52 -9.36 -28.74
N ILE A 1137 -4.73 -10.26 -27.78
CA ILE A 1137 -4.48 -11.69 -27.96
C ILE A 1137 -5.49 -12.27 -28.95
N LEU A 1138 -6.77 -11.86 -28.87
CA LEU A 1138 -7.81 -12.24 -29.81
C LEU A 1138 -7.58 -11.65 -31.22
N ALA A 1139 -7.12 -10.40 -31.32
CA ALA A 1139 -6.76 -9.81 -32.62
C ALA A 1139 -5.56 -10.53 -33.25
N LEU A 1140 -4.57 -10.90 -32.44
CA LEU A 1140 -3.44 -11.72 -32.90
C LEU A 1140 -3.92 -13.11 -33.33
N ARG A 1141 -4.80 -13.74 -32.56
CA ARG A 1141 -5.45 -15.02 -32.89
C ARG A 1141 -6.18 -14.95 -34.23
N ASP A 1142 -7.02 -13.93 -34.41
CA ASP A 1142 -7.78 -13.70 -35.64
C ASP A 1142 -6.87 -13.49 -36.87
N LYS A 1143 -5.68 -12.92 -36.67
CA LYS A 1143 -4.67 -12.71 -37.73
C LYS A 1143 -3.91 -14.00 -38.09
N LEU A 1144 -3.58 -14.82 -37.11
CA LEU A 1144 -2.66 -15.95 -37.29
C LEU A 1144 -3.36 -17.30 -37.48
N ILE A 1145 -4.56 -17.48 -36.91
CA ILE A 1145 -5.26 -18.75 -36.91
C ILE A 1145 -6.36 -18.71 -37.97
N PRO A 1146 -6.27 -19.55 -39.03
CA PRO A 1146 -7.33 -19.66 -40.01
C PRO A 1146 -8.65 -20.09 -39.35
N ARG A 1147 -9.74 -19.39 -39.67
CA ARG A 1147 -11.07 -19.76 -39.20
C ARG A 1147 -11.58 -20.95 -40.00
N GLU A 1148 -11.45 -22.14 -39.42
CA GLU A 1148 -11.92 -23.39 -40.01
C GLU A 1148 -12.98 -24.01 -39.11
N ARG A 1149 -14.14 -24.36 -39.70
CA ARG A 1149 -15.22 -25.01 -38.99
C ARG A 1149 -14.90 -26.49 -38.81
N ARG A 1150 -14.73 -26.93 -37.57
CA ARG A 1150 -14.47 -28.32 -37.22
C ARG A 1150 -15.63 -28.93 -36.40
N PRO A 1151 -15.79 -30.26 -36.40
CA PRO A 1151 -16.85 -30.91 -35.63
C PRO A 1151 -16.70 -30.64 -34.13
N VAL A 1152 -17.76 -30.12 -33.50
CA VAL A 1152 -17.83 -29.97 -32.04
C VAL A 1152 -17.91 -31.36 -31.40
N GLU A 1153 -16.94 -31.68 -30.55
CA GLU A 1153 -16.80 -32.99 -29.91
C GLU A 1153 -16.39 -32.87 -28.45
N PHE A 1154 -16.62 -33.91 -27.66
CA PHE A 1154 -15.97 -34.10 -26.37
C PHE A 1154 -15.28 -35.47 -26.35
N ASP A 1155 -13.98 -35.51 -26.10
CA ASP A 1155 -13.28 -36.77 -25.83
C ASP A 1155 -13.76 -37.30 -24.46
N VAL A 1156 -14.09 -38.59 -24.40
CA VAL A 1156 -14.62 -39.24 -23.20
C VAL A 1156 -13.58 -40.21 -22.63
N ALA A 1157 -13.22 -39.99 -21.37
CA ALA A 1157 -12.45 -40.96 -20.59
C ALA A 1157 -13.25 -41.46 -19.40
N ILE A 1158 -13.23 -42.77 -19.17
CA ILE A 1158 -13.92 -43.43 -18.05
C ILE A 1158 -12.86 -44.11 -17.18
N ASN A 1159 -12.81 -43.77 -15.90
CA ASN A 1159 -11.80 -44.25 -14.94
C ASN A 1159 -10.36 -44.09 -15.48
N GLY A 1160 -10.08 -42.96 -16.12
CA GLY A 1160 -8.78 -42.63 -16.72
C GLY A 1160 -8.48 -43.27 -18.08
N ARG A 1161 -9.34 -44.18 -18.60
CA ARG A 1161 -9.17 -44.79 -19.92
C ARG A 1161 -9.95 -44.02 -20.98
N GLN A 1162 -9.30 -43.66 -22.09
CA GLN A 1162 -9.96 -43.07 -23.26
C GLN A 1162 -10.91 -44.09 -23.92
N CYS A 1163 -12.19 -43.71 -24.07
CA CYS A 1163 -13.28 -44.59 -24.47
C CYS A 1163 -13.96 -44.19 -25.79
N GLY A 1164 -13.78 -42.96 -26.26
CA GLY A 1164 -14.35 -42.48 -27.53
C GLY A 1164 -14.72 -41.00 -27.44
N LYS A 1165 -15.74 -40.57 -28.19
CA LYS A 1165 -16.15 -39.15 -28.26
C LYS A 1165 -17.65 -38.94 -28.26
N LEU A 1166 -18.12 -37.82 -27.70
CA LEU A 1166 -19.46 -37.29 -27.94
C LEU A 1166 -19.47 -36.49 -29.23
N GLN A 1167 -20.47 -36.70 -30.09
CA GLN A 1167 -20.62 -36.01 -31.37
C GLN A 1167 -21.89 -35.18 -31.42
N ALA A 1168 -21.83 -34.05 -32.14
CA ALA A 1168 -22.96 -33.14 -32.32
C ALA A 1168 -24.15 -33.80 -33.04
N VAL A 1169 -25.29 -33.88 -32.35
CA VAL A 1169 -26.55 -34.45 -32.88
C VAL A 1169 -27.69 -33.44 -32.99
N ARG A 1170 -27.63 -32.33 -32.25
CA ARG A 1170 -28.62 -31.24 -32.34
C ARG A 1170 -27.93 -29.91 -32.60
N ARG A 1171 -28.43 -29.17 -33.60
CA ARG A 1171 -27.95 -27.85 -34.01
C ARG A 1171 -29.12 -26.88 -34.04
N GLU A 1172 -28.93 -25.69 -33.50
CA GLU A 1172 -29.97 -24.66 -33.42
C GLU A 1172 -29.36 -23.29 -33.66
N ASN A 1173 -30.16 -22.34 -34.14
CA ASN A 1173 -29.80 -20.93 -34.12
C ASN A 1173 -30.15 -20.37 -32.73
N ARG A 1174 -29.14 -19.92 -31.98
CA ARG A 1174 -29.30 -19.33 -30.65
C ARG A 1174 -28.65 -17.96 -30.61
N GLU A 1175 -29.22 -17.07 -29.81
CA GLU A 1175 -28.51 -15.86 -29.41
C GLU A 1175 -27.37 -16.25 -28.47
N VAL A 1176 -26.15 -15.90 -28.87
CA VAL A 1176 -24.95 -16.14 -28.09
C VAL A 1176 -24.25 -14.84 -27.76
N VAL A 1177 -23.63 -14.77 -26.58
CA VAL A 1177 -22.88 -13.59 -26.16
C VAL A 1177 -21.55 -13.54 -26.91
N VAL A 1178 -21.36 -12.51 -27.74
CA VAL A 1178 -20.13 -12.31 -28.53
C VAL A 1178 -19.23 -11.23 -27.93
N ASN A 1179 -19.79 -10.32 -27.13
CA ASN A 1179 -19.04 -9.40 -26.26
C ASN A 1179 -19.67 -9.41 -24.88
N MET A 1180 -18.88 -9.52 -23.81
CA MET A 1180 -19.42 -9.60 -22.44
C MET A 1180 -19.90 -8.25 -21.91
N ASN A 1181 -19.22 -7.16 -22.28
CA ASN A 1181 -19.56 -5.79 -21.93
C ASN A 1181 -19.26 -4.90 -23.17
N PRO A 1182 -20.06 -3.87 -23.52
CA PRO A 1182 -21.50 -3.97 -23.31
C PRO A 1182 -21.96 -5.33 -23.85
N ARG A 1183 -22.81 -6.02 -23.09
CA ARG A 1183 -23.24 -7.37 -23.46
C ARG A 1183 -23.95 -7.30 -24.80
N SER A 1184 -23.33 -7.85 -25.85
CA SER A 1184 -23.94 -7.95 -27.17
C SER A 1184 -24.07 -9.40 -27.57
N THR A 1185 -25.21 -9.73 -28.15
CA THR A 1185 -25.49 -11.06 -28.68
C THR A 1185 -25.46 -11.06 -30.20
N GLN A 1186 -25.16 -12.22 -30.76
CA GLN A 1186 -25.35 -12.50 -32.18
C GLN A 1186 -26.10 -13.82 -32.30
N THR A 1187 -27.01 -13.90 -33.26
CA THR A 1187 -27.63 -15.19 -33.60
C THR A 1187 -26.64 -16.01 -34.41
N GLU A 1188 -26.18 -17.12 -33.85
CA GLU A 1188 -25.29 -18.06 -34.52
C GLU A 1188 -25.91 -19.46 -34.52
N GLU A 1189 -25.64 -20.24 -35.57
CA GLU A 1189 -25.84 -21.68 -35.50
C GLU A 1189 -24.81 -22.27 -34.52
N VAL A 1190 -25.31 -22.95 -33.49
CA VAL A 1190 -24.56 -23.60 -32.41
C VAL A 1190 -24.94 -25.07 -32.28
N VAL A 1191 -24.10 -25.85 -31.62
CA VAL A 1191 -24.46 -27.21 -31.19
C VAL A 1191 -25.10 -27.13 -29.81
N THR A 1192 -26.30 -27.72 -29.66
CA THR A 1192 -27.02 -27.74 -28.37
C THR A 1192 -27.01 -29.10 -27.67
N LEU A 1193 -26.62 -30.15 -28.39
CA LEU A 1193 -26.54 -31.51 -27.86
C LEU A 1193 -25.44 -32.31 -28.57
N CYS A 1194 -24.53 -32.89 -27.78
CA CYS A 1194 -23.59 -33.91 -28.22
C CYS A 1194 -23.92 -35.24 -27.53
N GLU A 1195 -23.77 -36.37 -28.22
CA GLU A 1195 -24.02 -37.69 -27.65
C GLU A 1195 -23.04 -38.77 -28.12
N GLY A 1196 -22.93 -39.84 -27.35
CA GLY A 1196 -22.18 -41.06 -27.67
C GLY A 1196 -22.59 -42.19 -26.73
N GLU A 1197 -22.24 -43.43 -27.07
CA GLU A 1197 -22.55 -44.62 -26.27
C GLU A 1197 -21.25 -45.30 -25.83
N PHE A 1198 -21.15 -45.62 -24.55
CA PHE A 1198 -19.91 -46.10 -23.93
C PHE A 1198 -20.18 -47.22 -22.94
N GLU A 1199 -19.26 -48.18 -22.86
CA GLU A 1199 -19.27 -49.22 -21.85
C GLU A 1199 -19.04 -48.62 -20.46
N MET A 1200 -20.05 -48.70 -19.59
CA MET A 1200 -19.97 -48.25 -18.20
C MET A 1200 -19.68 -49.43 -17.27
N PRO A 1201 -18.61 -49.37 -16.47
CA PRO A 1201 -18.33 -50.39 -15.47
C PRO A 1201 -19.34 -50.30 -14.30
N GLU A 1202 -19.53 -51.39 -13.58
CA GLU A 1202 -20.30 -51.42 -12.32
C GLU A 1202 -19.51 -50.75 -11.19
N GLY A 1203 -20.20 -50.09 -10.26
CA GLY A 1203 -19.60 -49.43 -9.11
C GLY A 1203 -19.32 -47.94 -9.33
N ALA A 1204 -18.32 -47.40 -8.63
CA ALA A 1204 -17.93 -46.01 -8.74
C ALA A 1204 -17.22 -45.74 -10.08
N VAL A 1205 -17.65 -44.70 -10.79
CA VAL A 1205 -17.16 -44.33 -12.12
C VAL A 1205 -16.82 -42.84 -12.14
N GLU A 1206 -15.62 -42.52 -12.63
CA GLU A 1206 -15.22 -41.16 -12.99
C GLU A 1206 -15.30 -40.99 -14.50
N ILE A 1207 -16.09 -40.01 -14.94
CA ILE A 1207 -16.29 -39.70 -16.36
C ILE A 1207 -15.69 -38.32 -16.64
N VAL A 1208 -14.70 -38.25 -17.53
CA VAL A 1208 -14.07 -37.00 -17.96
C VAL A 1208 -14.52 -36.69 -19.39
N LEU A 1209 -15.03 -35.47 -19.61
CA LEU A 1209 -15.39 -34.94 -20.92
C LEU A 1209 -14.44 -33.79 -21.27
N ALA A 1210 -13.51 -34.02 -22.20
CA ALA A 1210 -12.56 -33.01 -22.66
C ALA A 1210 -13.03 -32.35 -23.95
N GLN A 1211 -13.16 -31.03 -23.98
CA GLN A 1211 -13.73 -30.31 -25.12
C GLN A 1211 -12.81 -30.33 -26.34
N ARG A 1212 -13.38 -30.46 -27.54
CA ARG A 1212 -12.68 -30.44 -28.83
C ARG A 1212 -13.41 -29.56 -29.83
N ASN A 1213 -12.64 -28.67 -30.48
CA ASN A 1213 -13.13 -27.76 -31.53
C ASN A 1213 -14.27 -26.82 -31.08
N ILE A 1214 -14.36 -26.55 -29.78
CA ILE A 1214 -15.28 -25.57 -29.19
C ILE A 1214 -14.48 -24.31 -28.91
N VAL A 1215 -14.92 -23.18 -29.45
CA VAL A 1215 -14.21 -21.90 -29.23
C VAL A 1215 -14.58 -21.26 -27.89
N ASP A 1216 -15.86 -21.37 -27.52
CA ASP A 1216 -16.44 -21.05 -26.21
C ASP A 1216 -17.87 -21.60 -26.14
N GLY A 1217 -18.49 -21.50 -24.96
CA GLY A 1217 -19.85 -21.98 -24.76
C GLY A 1217 -20.22 -22.15 -23.30
N TYR A 1218 -21.44 -22.60 -23.06
CA TYR A 1218 -21.92 -22.96 -21.73
C TYR A 1218 -22.41 -24.40 -21.71
N LEU A 1219 -22.02 -25.16 -20.71
CA LEU A 1219 -22.49 -26.52 -20.44
C LEU A 1219 -23.58 -26.47 -19.37
N GLU A 1220 -24.80 -26.81 -19.76
CA GLU A 1220 -25.97 -26.75 -18.87
C GLU A 1220 -26.18 -28.03 -18.08
N ALA A 1221 -25.97 -29.19 -18.72
CA ALA A 1221 -26.21 -30.49 -18.12
C ALA A 1221 -25.47 -31.60 -18.85
N VAL A 1222 -25.15 -32.69 -18.14
CA VAL A 1222 -24.69 -33.95 -18.73
C VAL A 1222 -25.64 -35.06 -18.29
N GLY A 1223 -26.20 -35.81 -19.24
CA GLY A 1223 -26.97 -37.02 -18.94
C GLY A 1223 -26.13 -38.27 -19.16
N VAL A 1224 -26.21 -39.23 -18.23
CA VAL A 1224 -25.59 -40.54 -18.36
C VAL A 1224 -26.71 -41.58 -18.26
N GLY A 1225 -26.91 -42.39 -19.30
CA GLY A 1225 -28.03 -43.33 -19.42
C GLY A 1225 -29.40 -42.69 -19.69
N GLU A 1226 -29.49 -41.36 -19.72
CA GLU A 1226 -30.69 -40.59 -20.06
C GLU A 1226 -30.33 -39.28 -20.77
N THR A 1227 -31.29 -38.68 -21.49
CA THR A 1227 -31.14 -37.36 -22.12
C THR A 1227 -31.74 -36.28 -21.20
N PRO A 1228 -30.98 -35.23 -20.80
CA PRO A 1228 -31.48 -34.17 -19.93
C PRO A 1228 -32.69 -33.43 -20.55
N PRO A 1229 -33.78 -33.16 -19.79
CA PRO A 1229 -35.00 -32.56 -20.32
C PRO A 1229 -34.82 -31.10 -20.74
N ASP A 1230 -35.30 -30.70 -21.91
CA ASP A 1230 -35.18 -29.33 -22.41
C ASP A 1230 -35.73 -28.29 -21.40
N GLY A 1231 -34.89 -27.33 -20.99
CA GLY A 1231 -35.35 -26.10 -20.31
C GLY A 1231 -35.39 -26.06 -18.77
N GLN A 1232 -34.56 -26.80 -18.01
CA GLN A 1232 -34.59 -26.76 -16.54
C GLN A 1232 -33.43 -26.06 -15.79
N ALA A 1233 -32.43 -25.46 -16.46
CA ALA A 1233 -31.42 -24.67 -15.74
C ALA A 1233 -31.87 -23.21 -15.63
N GLY A 1234 -32.44 -22.83 -14.48
CA GLY A 1234 -32.72 -21.44 -14.13
C GLY A 1234 -31.43 -20.60 -14.09
N ARG A 1235 -31.61 -19.28 -14.30
CA ARG A 1235 -30.57 -18.24 -14.20
C ARG A 1235 -29.74 -18.32 -12.93
#